data_AF-A0A958KQN1-F1
#
_entry.id   AF-A0A958KQN1-F1
#
_cell.length_a   1.000
_cell.length_b   1.000
_cell.length_c   1.000
_cell.angle_alpha   90.00
_cell.angle_beta   90.00
_cell.angle_gamma   90.00
#
_symmetry.space_group_name_H-M   'P 1'
#
loop_
_entity.id
_entity.type
_entity.pdbx_description
1 polymer ?
#
loop_
_entity_poly.entity_id
_entity_poly.type
_entity_poly.pdbx_seq_one_letter_code
_entity_poly.pdbx_strand_id
1 'polypeptide(L)'
;MRRYILSSMILGAAVSTAFADQVEKKDKWILSEVVSNGATMCIASTEDRGFSRTYTLSIQKQKNSSKPVEIFLNEKGKPKYGPMAAAKIDKEVVLFNQLSIEAKNQMFWYLPDETKQLIDLLKTTTKSFVIEPYGDLSGGKISLSPKGAAQIIASMEKRCNGGKELVDARMSALTNHPDSYDLAPKLFDASHVANLRSIYFEIAAHQDNILSNEAKLASLVEQNLPKINQREGLKAEKINLVNRKIPGLKADIQDTTQRIQSSESRLSQVQTELPVARRQALAAQAKYDEALKQIAPHQPRHDQLVSNLRAAEADLSQSEGEISSAQREISSNNQQIQSLDRDARDLDNRIQRLRSDLPSAQLEYDRARRNYERYDSRAEIRRRLSSSSQYRTAQSNEERIRTQLNNEKEELRNLERDLTRTRSQLIKCQSVPENDCSKLAAEVKRLDGAVSSKKSMVSRLEAQHNNAQREVAKIEDEIERDVKREEGRLRNQYEIAASRLNDINAQLQQYEGERRDIVEYKIPTLQNRNNDLRNYVSDLERRVASLRLEVRATSDELNRFDQSVGYSRLQQNLNAASDQLRSANSAYDKLLVEESSLKTQIPRLRGDLGRYKEQLKASEDRLVIVDQVLVQLNSELSGFDNAKAELEVIIDSIAAQIKDAQSRYLVFFM
;
A
#
# COMPACT_ATOMS: atom_id res chain seq x y z
N MET A 1 17.62 4.05 91.31
CA MET A 1 17.94 5.24 92.16
C MET A 1 19.09 4.93 93.11
N ARG A 2 20.33 5.09 92.64
CA ARG A 2 21.53 5.23 93.48
C ARG A 2 22.05 6.63 93.21
N ARG A 3 22.02 7.50 94.21
CA ARG A 3 22.56 8.86 94.15
C ARG A 3 24.08 8.76 94.03
N TYR A 4 24.63 9.00 92.83
CA TYR A 4 26.04 9.34 92.70
C TYR A 4 26.19 10.83 93.02
N ILE A 5 26.80 11.11 94.16
CA ILE A 5 27.29 12.44 94.51
C ILE A 5 28.46 12.72 93.56
N LEU A 6 28.23 13.58 92.58
CA LEU A 6 29.29 14.15 91.74
C LEU A 6 30.14 15.07 92.62
N SER A 7 31.26 14.55 93.13
CA SER A 7 32.36 15.39 93.60
C SER A 7 32.95 16.13 92.40
N SER A 8 32.50 17.36 92.19
CA SER A 8 33.14 18.33 91.30
C SER A 8 34.50 18.72 91.87
N MET A 9 35.53 17.90 91.57
CA MET A 9 36.92 18.34 91.73
C MET A 9 37.18 19.46 90.72
N ILE A 10 37.16 20.69 91.21
CA ILE A 10 37.79 21.82 90.53
C ILE A 10 39.27 21.48 90.43
N LEU A 11 39.74 21.10 89.25
CA LEU A 11 41.17 21.04 88.90
C LEU A 11 41.72 22.47 88.82
N GLY A 12 41.82 23.11 89.98
CA GLY A 12 42.62 24.31 90.23
C GLY A 12 43.80 23.89 91.09
N ALA A 13 44.74 23.16 90.50
CA ALA A 13 45.99 22.80 91.16
C ALA A 13 47.10 22.89 90.13
N ALA A 14 48.11 23.69 90.47
CA ALA A 14 49.33 23.96 89.71
C ALA A 14 49.77 22.76 88.87
N VAL A 15 49.83 22.93 87.55
CA VAL A 15 50.56 22.01 86.68
C VAL A 15 52.03 22.13 87.08
N SER A 16 52.47 21.25 87.98
CA SER A 16 53.87 20.91 88.18
C SER A 16 54.42 20.45 86.83
N THR A 17 55.15 21.32 86.14
CA THR A 17 55.90 21.12 84.88
C THR A 17 55.74 19.73 84.24
N ALA A 18 54.53 19.43 83.76
CA ALA A 18 54.33 18.30 82.86
C ALA A 18 55.00 18.72 81.55
N PHE A 19 55.99 17.95 81.09
CA PHE A 19 56.65 18.21 79.83
C PHE A 19 55.60 18.13 78.72
N ALA A 20 55.20 19.28 78.18
CA ALA A 20 54.37 19.33 77.00
C ALA A 20 55.27 18.98 75.82
N ASP A 21 55.12 17.76 75.29
CA ASP A 21 55.88 17.34 74.13
C ASP A 21 55.32 18.06 72.91
N GLN A 22 56.12 18.98 72.36
CA GLN A 22 55.78 19.64 71.10
C GLN A 22 55.82 18.59 69.98
N VAL A 23 54.65 18.25 69.46
CA VAL A 23 54.47 17.26 68.40
C VAL A 23 54.69 17.88 67.03
N GLU A 24 54.13 19.06 66.82
CA GLU A 24 54.16 19.74 65.52
C GLU A 24 54.12 21.25 65.72
N LYS A 25 54.76 22.01 64.85
CA LYS A 25 54.69 23.47 64.83
C LYS A 25 54.56 23.97 63.41
N LYS A 26 53.60 24.85 63.19
CA LYS A 26 53.42 25.57 61.94
C LYS A 26 53.19 27.04 62.23
N ASP A 27 54.09 27.88 61.73
CA ASP A 27 54.08 29.33 61.94
C ASP A 27 54.00 29.67 63.45
N LYS A 28 52.88 30.23 63.90
CA LYS A 28 52.63 30.60 65.30
C LYS A 28 51.87 29.52 66.08
N TRP A 29 51.32 28.52 65.40
CA TRP A 29 50.57 27.43 66.01
C TRP A 29 51.46 26.25 66.36
N ILE A 30 51.21 25.68 67.53
CA ILE A 30 51.94 24.55 68.09
C ILE A 30 50.92 23.48 68.50
N LEU A 31 51.11 22.26 68.03
CA LEU A 31 50.45 21.08 68.57
C LEU A 31 51.36 20.47 69.63
N SER A 32 50.83 20.30 70.83
CA SER A 32 51.50 19.61 71.93
C SER A 32 50.63 18.49 72.48
N GLU A 33 51.27 17.44 72.98
CA GLU A 33 50.62 16.37 73.73
C GLU A 33 51.04 16.49 75.21
N VAL A 34 50.06 16.59 76.10
CA VAL A 34 50.27 16.69 77.54
C VAL A 34 49.62 15.49 78.20
N VAL A 35 50.40 14.67 78.88
CA VAL A 35 49.85 13.56 79.67
C VAL A 35 49.52 14.07 81.07
N SER A 36 48.24 14.04 81.42
CA SER A 36 47.74 14.41 82.75
C SER A 36 46.81 13.30 83.24
N ASN A 37 47.10 12.76 84.44
CA ASN A 37 46.30 11.70 85.08
C ASN A 37 46.05 10.48 84.16
N GLY A 38 47.06 10.06 83.40
CA GLY A 38 46.97 8.91 82.47
C GLY A 38 46.20 9.19 81.17
N ALA A 39 45.67 10.40 80.98
CA ALA A 39 45.04 10.83 79.74
C ALA A 39 45.98 11.75 78.95
N THR A 40 46.12 11.49 77.65
CA THR A 40 46.84 12.39 76.75
C THR A 40 45.89 13.48 76.25
N MET A 41 46.20 14.73 76.56
CA MET A 41 45.52 15.93 76.04
C MET A 41 46.29 16.45 74.84
N CYS A 42 45.62 16.57 73.70
CA CYS A 42 46.17 17.28 72.55
C CYS A 42 45.79 18.75 72.65
N ILE A 43 46.79 19.62 72.54
CA ILE A 43 46.66 21.06 72.69
C ILE A 43 47.22 21.73 71.45
N ALA A 44 46.34 22.22 70.57
CA ALA A 44 46.69 23.12 69.49
C ALA A 44 46.63 24.56 70.02
N SER A 45 47.75 25.29 70.01
CA SER A 45 47.81 26.61 70.63
C SER A 45 48.59 27.64 69.83
N THR A 46 48.27 28.91 70.01
CA THR A 46 49.04 30.06 69.52
C THR A 46 49.22 31.07 70.64
N GLU A 47 50.36 31.75 70.68
CA GLU A 47 50.66 32.79 71.67
C GLU A 47 50.98 34.15 71.04
N ASP A 48 50.62 35.22 71.74
CA ASP A 48 51.05 36.59 71.47
C ASP A 48 51.50 37.30 72.76
N ARG A 49 52.48 38.21 72.65
CA ARG A 49 53.06 38.93 73.78
C ARG A 49 52.82 40.43 73.63
N GLY A 50 51.99 40.97 74.51
CA GLY A 50 51.65 42.39 74.54
C GLY A 50 51.52 42.89 75.97
N PHE A 51 51.91 44.14 76.22
CA PHE A 51 51.73 44.82 77.51
C PHE A 51 52.30 44.05 78.72
N SER A 52 53.53 43.52 78.60
CA SER A 52 54.22 42.72 79.63
C SER A 52 53.50 41.42 80.05
N ARG A 53 52.69 40.85 79.15
CA ARG A 53 51.91 39.62 79.34
C ARG A 53 52.01 38.69 78.15
N THR A 54 51.66 37.44 78.38
CA THR A 54 51.51 36.45 77.31
C THR A 54 50.07 35.98 77.27
N TYR A 55 49.47 36.03 76.09
CA TYR A 55 48.14 35.49 75.85
C TYR A 55 48.26 34.24 74.99
N THR A 56 47.64 33.15 75.41
CA THR A 56 47.66 31.88 74.70
C THR A 56 46.24 31.43 74.40
N LEU A 57 45.86 31.34 73.13
CA LEU A 57 44.66 30.64 72.71
C LEU A 57 45.01 29.17 72.51
N SER A 58 44.21 28.27 73.07
CA SER A 58 44.42 26.84 72.96
C SER A 58 43.12 26.09 72.69
N ILE A 59 43.15 25.18 71.73
CA ILE A 59 42.13 24.18 71.46
C ILE A 59 42.62 22.88 72.10
N GLN A 60 41.81 22.32 72.99
CA GLN A 60 42.16 21.14 73.77
C GLN A 60 41.18 20.01 73.48
N LYS A 61 41.70 18.82 73.21
CA LYS A 61 40.91 17.59 73.05
C LYS A 61 41.65 16.45 73.72
N GLN A 62 40.96 15.71 74.59
CA GLN A 62 41.52 14.48 75.13
C GLN A 62 41.59 13.42 74.01
N LYS A 63 42.80 12.89 73.78
CA LYS A 63 43.09 11.90 72.73
C LYS A 63 42.20 10.67 72.90
N ASN A 64 41.54 10.26 71.81
CA ASN A 64 40.66 9.09 71.76
C ASN A 64 39.57 9.07 72.84
N SER A 65 39.10 10.25 73.26
CA SER A 65 38.07 10.39 74.29
C SER A 65 36.78 10.97 73.73
N SER A 66 35.68 10.57 74.35
CA SER A 66 34.34 11.16 74.23
C SER A 66 34.26 12.62 74.70
N LYS A 67 35.25 13.07 75.48
CA LYS A 67 35.26 14.44 75.99
C LYS A 67 35.24 15.44 74.84
N PRO A 68 34.35 16.44 74.86
CA PRO A 68 34.23 17.39 73.77
C PRO A 68 35.49 18.23 73.65
N VAL A 69 35.68 18.86 72.49
CA VAL A 69 36.75 19.84 72.33
C VAL A 69 36.45 21.08 73.15
N GLU A 70 37.49 21.66 73.72
CA GLU A 70 37.42 22.87 74.53
C GLU A 70 38.35 23.93 73.97
N ILE A 71 37.97 25.19 74.08
CA ILE A 71 38.81 26.30 73.63
C ILE A 71 39.05 27.22 74.83
N PHE A 72 40.30 27.54 75.10
CA PHE A 72 40.72 28.38 76.21
C PHE A 72 41.55 29.54 75.73
N LEU A 73 41.39 30.69 76.40
CA LEU A 73 42.30 31.81 76.32
C LEU A 73 42.98 31.96 77.68
N ASN A 74 44.31 31.98 77.73
CA ASN A 74 45.06 32.12 78.96
C ASN A 74 45.90 33.40 78.98
N GLU A 75 45.70 34.27 79.96
CA GLU A 75 46.49 35.48 80.22
C GLU A 75 47.52 35.20 81.33
N LYS A 76 48.81 35.20 80.97
CA LYS A 76 49.93 35.11 81.92
C LYS A 76 50.50 36.50 82.20
N GLY A 77 50.51 36.90 83.48
CA GLY A 77 50.91 38.22 83.97
C GLY A 77 49.95 38.71 85.06
N LYS A 78 50.11 39.95 85.54
CA LYS A 78 49.09 40.56 86.43
C LYS A 78 47.77 40.68 85.64
N PRO A 79 46.64 40.08 86.05
CA PRO A 79 45.36 40.15 85.33
C PRO A 79 44.94 41.60 85.01
N LYS A 80 44.49 41.91 83.79
CA LYS A 80 43.63 43.11 83.54
C LYS A 80 42.36 42.79 82.77
N TYR A 81 42.26 41.63 82.12
CA TYR A 81 40.98 41.30 81.52
C TYR A 81 40.00 41.08 82.66
N GLY A 82 38.79 41.62 82.49
CA GLY A 82 37.73 41.44 83.47
C GLY A 82 37.25 39.99 83.54
N PRO A 83 36.03 39.74 84.03
CA PRO A 83 35.44 38.40 84.02
C PRO A 83 35.23 37.81 82.61
N MET A 84 35.48 38.57 81.54
CA MET A 84 35.20 38.14 80.18
C MET A 84 36.15 38.80 79.16
N ALA A 85 36.50 38.06 78.13
CA ALA A 85 37.17 38.52 76.93
C ALA A 85 36.25 38.26 75.73
N ALA A 86 36.21 39.19 74.78
CA ALA A 86 35.47 39.03 73.55
C ALA A 86 36.43 39.07 72.37
N ALA A 87 36.17 38.25 71.37
CA ALA A 87 36.92 38.26 70.14
C ALA A 87 35.97 38.47 68.98
N LYS A 88 36.26 39.48 68.16
CA LYS A 88 35.46 39.76 66.97
C LYS A 88 36.08 39.06 65.78
N ILE A 89 35.34 38.13 65.18
CA ILE A 89 35.75 37.46 63.95
C ILE A 89 34.73 37.77 62.87
N ASP A 90 35.13 38.61 61.93
CA ASP A 90 34.25 39.18 60.90
C ASP A 90 33.01 39.86 61.51
N LYS A 91 31.83 39.22 61.48
CA LYS A 91 30.59 39.75 62.07
C LYS A 91 30.21 39.08 63.40
N GLU A 92 30.89 37.99 63.77
CA GLU A 92 30.58 37.20 64.95
C GLU A 92 31.38 37.66 66.17
N VAL A 93 30.73 37.65 67.33
CA VAL A 93 31.35 37.96 68.63
C VAL A 93 31.50 36.68 69.41
N VAL A 94 32.74 36.23 69.59
CA VAL A 94 33.09 35.04 70.35
C VAL A 94 33.40 35.45 71.78
N LEU A 95 32.73 34.83 72.75
CA LEU A 95 32.89 35.15 74.18
C LEU A 95 33.74 34.10 74.90
N PHE A 96 34.72 34.57 75.65
CA PHE A 96 35.53 33.78 76.57
C PHE A 96 35.26 34.25 77.99
N ASN A 97 34.67 33.39 78.82
CA ASN A 97 34.33 33.72 80.20
C ASN A 97 35.43 33.24 81.15
N GLN A 98 35.70 34.00 82.19
CA GLN A 98 36.72 33.68 83.18
C GLN A 98 36.36 32.37 83.89
N LEU A 99 37.19 31.35 83.69
CA LEU A 99 37.09 30.06 84.37
C LEU A 99 37.87 30.07 85.69
N SER A 100 39.05 30.70 85.72
CA SER A 100 39.86 30.81 86.94
C SER A 100 40.78 32.02 86.92
N ILE A 101 41.16 32.50 88.10
CA ILE A 101 42.16 33.56 88.30
C ILE A 101 43.13 33.16 89.41
N GLU A 102 44.39 33.07 89.06
CA GLU A 102 45.51 32.90 89.97
C GLU A 102 46.42 34.14 89.87
N ALA A 103 47.27 34.40 90.88
CA ALA A 103 48.00 35.66 91.04
C ALA A 103 48.76 36.18 89.79
N LYS A 104 49.13 35.30 88.85
CA LYS A 104 49.76 35.66 87.58
C LYS A 104 49.18 34.92 86.35
N ASN A 105 48.01 34.29 86.47
CA ASN A 105 47.45 33.44 85.41
C ASN A 105 45.92 33.51 85.45
N GLN A 106 45.30 34.04 84.41
CA GLN A 106 43.85 34.11 84.28
C GLN A 106 43.42 33.28 83.07
N MET A 107 42.58 32.27 83.31
CA MET A 107 42.10 31.37 82.27
C MET A 107 40.64 31.71 81.94
N PHE A 108 40.39 31.85 80.66
CA PHE A 108 39.06 31.99 80.10
C PHE A 108 38.70 30.74 79.31
N TRP A 109 37.46 30.30 79.43
CA TRP A 109 36.89 29.23 78.64
C TRP A 109 35.93 29.83 77.63
N TYR A 110 36.10 29.44 76.37
CA TYR A 110 35.13 29.74 75.32
C TYR A 110 33.84 29.03 75.66
N LEU A 111 32.75 29.80 75.70
CA LEU A 111 31.42 29.25 75.90
C LEU A 111 31.04 28.47 74.63
N PRO A 112 30.83 27.14 74.68
CA PRO A 112 30.67 26.30 73.49
C PRO A 112 29.42 26.64 72.67
N ASP A 113 29.58 27.59 71.79
CA ASP A 113 28.49 28.13 71.02
C ASP A 113 28.92 28.33 69.57
N GLU A 114 28.40 27.48 68.68
CA GLU A 114 28.91 27.36 67.32
C GLU A 114 30.39 26.94 67.28
N THR A 115 30.81 26.10 68.24
CA THR A 115 32.21 25.63 68.37
C THR A 115 32.79 25.10 67.06
N LYS A 116 31.98 24.39 66.26
CA LYS A 116 32.38 23.94 64.92
C LYS A 116 32.69 25.12 64.01
N GLN A 117 31.82 26.12 63.97
CA GLN A 117 32.02 27.32 63.16
C GLN A 117 33.28 28.08 63.59
N LEU A 118 33.53 28.22 64.90
CA LEU A 118 34.76 28.84 65.38
C LEU A 118 36.00 28.06 64.94
N ILE A 119 36.00 26.74 65.06
CA ILE A 119 37.15 25.91 64.61
C ILE A 119 37.33 25.99 63.10
N ASP A 120 36.25 25.91 62.32
CA ASP A 120 36.28 26.05 60.87
C ASP A 120 36.77 27.45 60.45
N LEU A 121 36.38 28.48 61.19
CA LEU A 121 36.84 29.84 61.00
C LEU A 121 38.33 29.98 61.33
N LEU A 122 38.82 29.36 62.40
CA LEU A 122 40.27 29.29 62.69
C LEU A 122 41.03 28.53 61.60
N LYS A 123 40.45 27.50 60.98
CA LYS A 123 41.05 26.79 59.83
C LYS A 123 41.09 27.63 58.56
N THR A 124 40.14 28.55 58.37
CA THR A 124 39.94 29.23 57.07
C THR A 124 40.36 30.70 57.07
N THR A 125 40.35 31.38 58.22
CA THR A 125 40.63 32.82 58.30
C THR A 125 42.11 33.15 58.10
N THR A 126 42.36 34.22 57.34
CA THR A 126 43.71 34.79 57.15
C THR A 126 43.93 36.05 58.00
N LYS A 127 42.87 36.60 58.59
CA LYS A 127 42.91 37.81 59.43
C LYS A 127 43.28 37.45 60.87
N SER A 128 44.07 38.31 61.52
CA SER A 128 44.37 38.11 62.93
C SER A 128 43.12 38.10 63.79
N PHE A 129 43.07 37.19 64.76
CA PHE A 129 42.02 37.05 65.75
C PHE A 129 42.25 38.10 66.85
N VAL A 130 41.44 39.16 66.83
CA VAL A 130 41.57 40.26 67.79
C VAL A 130 40.70 39.97 68.99
N ILE A 131 41.34 39.83 70.16
CA ILE A 131 40.64 39.67 71.44
C ILE A 131 40.79 40.99 72.22
N GLU A 132 39.69 41.44 72.79
CA GLU A 132 39.61 42.62 73.64
C GLU A 132 38.91 42.28 74.96
N PRO A 133 39.23 42.98 76.06
CA PRO A 133 38.46 42.84 77.29
C PRO A 133 37.00 43.24 77.01
N TYR A 134 36.05 42.54 77.62
CA TYR A 134 34.64 42.88 77.49
C TYR A 134 34.23 43.93 78.54
N GLY A 135 33.48 44.96 78.13
CA GLY A 135 33.21 46.18 78.92
C GLY A 135 34.40 47.16 78.88
N ASP A 136 34.17 48.45 79.18
CA ASP A 136 35.15 49.56 79.11
C ASP A 136 36.35 49.43 80.09
N LEU A 137 37.04 48.30 80.05
CA LEU A 137 38.19 47.97 80.86
C LEU A 137 39.45 48.32 80.08
N SER A 138 40.43 48.93 80.77
CA SER A 138 41.70 49.41 80.20
C SER A 138 42.70 48.30 79.78
N GLY A 139 42.20 47.12 79.42
CA GLY A 139 42.99 46.04 78.85
C GLY A 139 43.29 46.31 77.37
N GLY A 140 44.55 46.17 76.96
CA GLY A 140 44.92 46.31 75.55
C GLY A 140 44.31 45.21 74.68
N LYS A 141 44.08 45.51 73.40
CA LYS A 141 43.70 44.51 72.38
C LYS A 141 44.89 43.60 72.07
N ILE A 142 44.64 42.32 71.90
CA ILE A 142 45.65 41.32 71.49
C ILE A 142 45.29 40.77 70.13
N SER A 143 46.31 40.43 69.32
CA SER A 143 46.10 40.03 67.93
C SER A 143 46.79 38.69 67.69
N LEU A 144 46.01 37.61 67.76
CA LEU A 144 46.52 36.25 67.57
C LEU A 144 46.52 35.88 66.09
N SER A 145 47.64 35.36 65.59
CA SER A 145 47.76 34.97 64.18
C SER A 145 47.06 33.62 63.92
N PRO A 146 46.13 33.51 62.95
CA PRO A 146 45.58 32.21 62.53
C PRO A 146 46.55 31.43 61.62
N LYS A 147 47.64 32.05 61.13
CA LYS A 147 48.60 31.38 60.24
C LYS A 147 49.15 30.12 60.90
N GLY A 148 48.93 28.97 60.26
CA GLY A 148 49.29 27.65 60.75
C GLY A 148 48.16 26.86 61.41
N ALA A 149 47.05 27.50 61.81
CA ALA A 149 45.95 26.87 62.53
C ALA A 149 45.33 25.70 61.76
N ALA A 150 45.02 25.87 60.47
CA ALA A 150 44.38 24.85 59.63
C ALA A 150 45.14 23.51 59.65
N GLN A 151 46.46 23.57 59.47
CA GLN A 151 47.33 22.40 59.42
C GLN A 151 47.46 21.74 60.79
N ILE A 152 47.67 22.56 61.83
CA ILE A 152 47.78 22.08 63.21
C ILE A 152 46.48 21.44 63.70
N ILE A 153 45.32 22.03 63.38
CA ILE A 153 44.01 21.47 63.72
C ILE A 153 43.77 20.16 62.94
N ALA A 154 44.06 20.10 61.64
CA ALA A 154 43.92 18.87 60.86
C ALA A 154 44.84 17.74 61.40
N SER A 155 46.07 18.07 61.79
CA SER A 155 46.98 17.13 62.47
C SER A 155 46.42 16.68 63.82
N MET A 156 45.80 17.57 64.57
CA MET A 156 45.11 17.26 65.83
C MET A 156 43.92 16.32 65.60
N GLU A 157 43.10 16.53 64.57
CA GLU A 157 41.99 15.63 64.19
C GLU A 157 42.49 14.22 63.89
N LYS A 158 43.53 14.12 63.05
CA LYS A 158 44.16 12.85 62.68
C LYS A 158 44.74 12.11 63.89
N ARG A 159 45.49 12.81 64.73
CA ARG A 159 46.22 12.19 65.85
C ARG A 159 45.35 11.93 67.07
N CYS A 160 44.37 12.79 67.32
CA CYS A 160 43.71 12.87 68.62
C CYS A 160 42.23 12.51 68.56
N ASN A 161 41.64 12.56 67.38
CA ASN A 161 40.23 12.22 67.16
C ASN A 161 40.04 11.14 66.07
N GLY A 162 41.08 10.35 65.79
CA GLY A 162 41.02 9.23 64.84
C GLY A 162 40.75 9.65 63.39
N GLY A 163 41.09 10.88 63.01
CA GLY A 163 40.80 11.44 61.69
C GLY A 163 39.40 12.05 61.54
N LYS A 164 38.58 12.04 62.59
CA LYS A 164 37.28 12.73 62.62
C LYS A 164 37.46 14.21 62.98
N GLU A 165 36.54 15.06 62.52
CA GLU A 165 36.49 16.48 62.90
C GLU A 165 36.48 16.66 64.42
N LEU A 166 37.15 17.70 64.96
CA LEU A 166 37.26 17.89 66.42
C LEU A 166 35.91 18.09 67.12
N VAL A 167 34.90 18.59 66.39
CA VAL A 167 33.56 18.85 66.89
C VAL A 167 32.58 17.96 66.13
N ASP A 168 31.81 17.15 66.86
CA ASP A 168 30.70 16.42 66.27
C ASP A 168 29.57 17.42 65.92
N ALA A 169 29.05 17.36 64.69
CA ALA A 169 27.96 18.23 64.25
C ALA A 169 26.69 18.08 65.12
N ARG A 170 26.41 16.87 65.62
CA ARG A 170 25.31 16.62 66.56
C ARG A 170 25.56 17.33 67.89
N MET A 171 26.82 17.33 68.35
CA MET A 171 27.20 18.08 69.56
C MET A 171 27.00 19.58 69.40
N SER A 172 27.36 20.14 68.24
CA SER A 172 27.09 21.56 67.97
C SER A 172 25.59 21.84 67.99
N ALA A 173 24.77 21.01 67.36
CA ALA A 173 23.31 21.19 67.36
C ALA A 173 22.68 21.14 68.77
N LEU A 174 23.33 20.43 69.71
CA LEU A 174 22.87 20.32 71.09
C LEU A 174 23.31 21.50 71.98
N THR A 175 24.36 22.22 71.61
CA THR A 175 24.95 23.28 72.46
C THR A 175 24.85 24.68 71.87
N ASN A 176 24.54 24.79 70.58
CA ASN A 176 24.27 26.09 69.96
C ASN A 176 23.05 26.75 70.60
N HIS A 177 23.16 28.05 70.89
CA HIS A 177 21.99 28.85 71.23
C HIS A 177 21.09 29.02 70.01
N PRO A 178 19.76 29.14 70.19
CA PRO A 178 18.88 29.59 69.11
C PRO A 178 19.23 31.02 68.67
N ASP A 179 19.16 31.31 67.36
CA ASP A 179 19.42 32.64 66.75
C ASP A 179 18.68 33.81 67.43
N SER A 180 17.62 33.52 68.19
CA SER A 180 16.82 34.51 68.92
C SER A 180 17.44 35.01 70.23
N TYR A 181 18.55 34.41 70.70
CA TYR A 181 19.21 34.85 71.92
C TYR A 181 20.30 35.87 71.60
N ASP A 182 20.01 37.14 71.86
CA ASP A 182 21.06 38.15 71.96
C ASP A 182 21.92 37.79 73.18
N LEU A 183 23.16 37.32 72.94
CA LEU A 183 24.18 37.10 73.96
C LEU A 183 24.61 38.44 74.57
N ALA A 184 23.68 39.25 75.05
CA ALA A 184 23.93 40.41 75.89
C ALA A 184 24.61 39.88 77.17
N PRO A 185 25.91 40.11 77.39
CA PRO A 185 26.66 39.26 78.30
C PRO A 185 26.28 39.55 79.74
N LYS A 186 25.48 38.67 80.33
CA LYS A 186 25.47 38.50 81.78
C LYS A 186 26.88 38.04 82.14
N LEU A 187 27.53 38.78 83.03
CA LEU A 187 28.85 38.41 83.54
C LEU A 187 28.71 37.10 84.32
N PHE A 188 29.11 35.98 83.70
CA PHE A 188 29.21 34.71 84.42
C PHE A 188 30.41 34.77 85.36
N ASP A 189 30.19 34.52 86.64
CA ASP A 189 31.30 34.25 87.54
C ASP A 189 31.93 32.88 87.23
N ALA A 190 33.13 32.64 87.77
CA ALA A 190 33.85 31.39 87.55
C ALA A 190 33.06 30.13 87.95
N SER A 191 32.16 30.22 88.94
CA SER A 191 31.34 29.09 89.37
C SER A 191 30.27 28.75 88.32
N HIS A 192 29.64 29.76 87.71
CA HIS A 192 28.67 29.56 86.63
C HIS A 192 29.33 28.95 85.39
N VAL A 193 30.51 29.45 85.02
CA VAL A 193 31.29 28.92 83.89
C VAL A 193 31.68 27.46 84.14
N ALA A 194 32.10 27.11 85.36
CA ALA A 194 32.41 25.74 85.74
C ALA A 194 31.19 24.80 85.66
N ASN A 195 30.01 25.28 86.06
CA ASN A 195 28.75 24.52 85.96
C ASN A 195 28.34 24.31 84.49
N LEU A 196 28.40 25.35 83.66
CA LEU A 196 28.14 25.26 82.22
C LEU A 196 29.08 24.26 81.53
N ARG A 197 30.36 24.32 81.88
CA ARG A 197 31.36 23.36 81.42
C ARG A 197 31.00 21.94 81.83
N SER A 198 30.59 21.73 83.08
CA SER A 198 30.13 20.41 83.55
C SER A 198 28.94 19.87 82.74
N ILE A 199 27.96 20.72 82.42
CA ILE A 199 26.79 20.33 81.60
C ILE A 199 27.20 20.02 80.16
N TYR A 200 28.13 20.79 79.58
CA TYR A 200 28.69 20.51 78.26
C TYR A 200 29.35 19.13 78.18
N PHE A 201 30.12 18.75 79.21
CA PHE A 201 30.68 17.40 79.34
C PHE A 201 29.60 16.32 79.51
N GLU A 202 28.53 16.62 80.25
CA GLU A 202 27.39 15.71 80.44
C GLU A 202 26.69 15.40 79.11
N ILE A 203 26.36 16.44 78.32
CA ILE A 203 25.76 16.30 76.98
C ILE A 203 26.65 15.43 76.08
N ALA A 204 27.95 15.69 76.06
CA ALA A 204 28.90 14.92 75.25
C ALA A 204 28.95 13.44 75.64
N ALA A 205 29.02 13.15 76.95
CA ALA A 205 29.02 11.80 77.45
C ALA A 205 27.73 11.03 77.07
N HIS A 206 26.58 11.70 77.14
CA HIS A 206 25.32 11.10 76.71
C HIS A 206 25.27 10.87 75.18
N GLN A 207 25.75 11.82 74.38
CA GLN A 207 25.79 11.67 72.93
C GLN A 207 26.64 10.47 72.48
N ASP A 208 27.80 10.26 73.10
CA ASP A 208 28.63 9.09 72.81
C ASP A 208 27.98 7.77 73.24
N ASN A 209 27.19 7.79 74.32
CA ASN A 209 26.41 6.62 74.71
C ASN A 209 25.30 6.31 73.69
N ILE A 210 24.65 7.32 73.10
CA ILE A 210 23.69 7.09 72.00
C ILE A 210 24.41 6.45 70.81
N LEU A 211 25.50 7.05 70.33
CA LEU A 211 26.26 6.54 69.18
C LEU A 211 26.73 5.09 69.39
N SER A 212 27.20 4.78 70.59
CA SER A 212 27.62 3.43 70.97
C SER A 212 26.47 2.43 70.92
N ASN A 213 25.28 2.80 71.42
CA ASN A 213 24.11 1.92 71.39
C ASN A 213 23.48 1.83 70.00
N GLU A 214 23.48 2.89 69.19
CA GLU A 214 23.09 2.87 67.77
C GLU A 214 23.98 1.87 66.99
N ALA A 215 25.29 1.88 67.22
CA ALA A 215 26.22 0.95 66.57
C ALA A 215 25.96 -0.51 67.00
N LYS A 216 25.66 -0.75 68.29
CA LYS A 216 25.25 -2.09 68.76
C LYS A 216 23.94 -2.54 68.13
N LEU A 217 22.96 -1.64 68.01
CA LEU A 217 21.68 -1.91 67.37
C LEU A 217 21.86 -2.27 65.90
N ALA A 218 22.67 -1.51 65.16
CA ALA A 218 22.98 -1.79 63.76
C ALA A 218 23.66 -3.16 63.58
N SER A 219 24.67 -3.48 64.41
CA SER A 219 25.34 -4.79 64.36
C SER A 219 24.38 -5.94 64.71
N LEU A 220 23.51 -5.74 65.70
CA LEU A 220 22.50 -6.71 66.09
C LEU A 220 21.51 -6.99 64.95
N VAL A 221 21.06 -5.95 64.22
CA VAL A 221 20.21 -6.08 63.03
C VAL A 221 20.94 -6.82 61.91
N GLU A 222 22.18 -6.44 61.61
CA GLU A 222 22.98 -7.06 60.55
C GLU A 222 23.19 -8.56 60.77
N GLN A 223 23.54 -8.97 61.99
CA GLN A 223 23.75 -10.38 62.35
C GLN A 223 22.48 -11.23 62.18
N ASN A 224 21.29 -10.63 62.32
CA ASN A 224 20.01 -11.34 62.23
C ASN A 224 19.28 -11.14 60.90
N LEU A 225 19.84 -10.34 59.99
CA LEU A 225 19.22 -10.00 58.70
C LEU A 225 18.87 -11.23 57.83
N PRO A 226 19.71 -12.28 57.70
CA PRO A 226 19.36 -13.47 56.93
C PRO A 226 18.11 -14.17 57.48
N LYS A 227 17.99 -14.27 58.82
CA LYS A 227 16.84 -14.89 59.48
C LYS A 227 15.57 -14.04 59.34
N ILE A 228 15.70 -12.72 59.41
CA ILE A 228 14.59 -11.78 59.15
C ILE A 228 14.06 -11.95 57.72
N ASN A 229 14.96 -11.96 56.72
CA ASN A 229 14.58 -12.14 55.32
C ASN A 229 13.95 -13.51 55.07
N GLN A 230 14.49 -14.57 55.70
CA GLN A 230 13.91 -15.90 55.63
C GLN A 230 12.50 -15.94 56.23
N ARG A 231 12.27 -15.30 57.39
CA ARG A 231 10.95 -15.19 58.02
C ARG A 231 9.94 -14.50 57.10
N GLU A 232 10.31 -13.36 56.50
CA GLU A 232 9.39 -12.62 55.62
C GLU A 232 9.11 -13.39 54.31
N GLY A 233 10.11 -14.08 53.75
CA GLY A 233 9.91 -14.98 52.61
C GLY A 233 8.92 -16.11 52.91
N LEU A 234 9.06 -16.76 54.08
CA LEU A 234 8.16 -17.84 54.50
C LEU A 234 6.75 -17.34 54.83
N LYS A 235 6.59 -16.12 55.37
CA LYS A 235 5.27 -15.50 55.54
C LYS A 235 4.58 -15.29 54.20
N ALA A 236 5.28 -14.79 53.19
CA ALA A 236 4.75 -14.62 51.85
C ALA A 236 4.37 -15.97 51.21
N GLU A 237 5.21 -17.00 51.37
CA GLU A 237 4.91 -18.36 50.91
C GLU A 237 3.66 -18.92 51.60
N LYS A 238 3.54 -18.76 52.92
CA LYS A 238 2.34 -19.15 53.69
C LYS A 238 1.08 -18.49 53.16
N ILE A 239 1.10 -17.17 52.92
CA ILE A 239 -0.03 -16.42 52.38
C ILE A 239 -0.45 -16.99 51.01
N ASN A 240 0.52 -17.27 50.13
CA ASN A 240 0.23 -17.84 48.81
C ASN A 240 -0.37 -19.25 48.90
N LEU A 241 0.12 -20.09 49.81
CA LEU A 241 -0.43 -21.44 50.04
C LEU A 241 -1.88 -21.38 50.55
N VAL A 242 -2.11 -20.61 51.62
CA VAL A 242 -3.41 -20.53 52.32
C VAL A 242 -4.47 -19.82 51.50
N ASN A 243 -4.14 -18.68 50.88
CA ASN A 243 -5.16 -17.83 50.25
C ASN A 243 -5.38 -18.12 48.77
N ARG A 244 -4.44 -18.81 48.10
CA ARG A 244 -4.51 -19.01 46.66
C ARG A 244 -4.41 -20.49 46.26
N LYS A 245 -3.31 -21.15 46.59
CA LYS A 245 -3.02 -22.49 46.04
C LYS A 245 -3.98 -23.56 46.57
N ILE A 246 -4.15 -23.64 47.89
CA ILE A 246 -5.04 -24.63 48.52
C ILE A 246 -6.52 -24.38 48.14
N PRO A 247 -7.07 -23.15 48.25
CA PRO A 247 -8.44 -22.87 47.83
C PRO A 247 -8.67 -23.14 46.33
N GLY A 248 -7.73 -22.77 45.47
CA GLY A 248 -7.80 -23.04 44.03
C GLY A 248 -7.88 -24.53 43.72
N LEU A 249 -7.00 -25.34 44.30
CA LEU A 249 -7.01 -26.79 44.13
C LEU A 249 -8.30 -27.43 44.67
N LYS A 250 -8.86 -26.93 45.78
CA LYS A 250 -10.16 -27.40 46.30
C LYS A 250 -11.30 -27.09 45.32
N ALA A 251 -11.30 -25.91 44.72
CA ALA A 251 -12.28 -25.54 43.69
C ALA A 251 -12.15 -26.42 42.43
N ASP A 252 -10.91 -26.67 41.96
CA ASP A 252 -10.65 -27.54 40.80
C ASP A 252 -11.11 -28.98 41.05
N ILE A 253 -10.89 -29.49 42.27
CA ILE A 253 -11.39 -30.81 42.70
C ILE A 253 -12.92 -30.84 42.67
N GLN A 254 -13.59 -29.82 43.19
CA GLN A 254 -15.05 -29.74 43.21
C GLN A 254 -15.63 -29.66 41.80
N ASP A 255 -15.11 -28.79 40.93
CA ASP A 255 -15.54 -28.66 39.53
C ASP A 255 -15.36 -29.99 38.77
N THR A 256 -14.15 -30.58 38.86
CA THR A 256 -13.85 -31.84 38.17
C THR A 256 -14.76 -32.97 38.66
N THR A 257 -15.08 -33.01 39.96
CA THR A 257 -16.02 -33.98 40.52
C THR A 257 -17.43 -33.81 39.97
N GLN A 258 -17.94 -32.57 39.90
CA GLN A 258 -19.26 -32.29 39.31
C GLN A 258 -19.32 -32.66 37.82
N ARG A 259 -18.25 -32.36 37.07
CA ARG A 259 -18.14 -32.74 35.65
C ARG A 259 -18.17 -34.25 35.47
N ILE A 260 -17.42 -35.01 36.29
CA ILE A 260 -17.48 -36.48 36.29
C ILE A 260 -18.91 -36.96 36.53
N GLN A 261 -19.60 -36.45 37.56
CA GLN A 261 -20.98 -36.85 37.86
C GLN A 261 -21.94 -36.54 36.70
N SER A 262 -21.84 -35.36 36.09
CA SER A 262 -22.67 -35.00 34.94
C SER A 262 -22.39 -35.90 33.72
N SER A 263 -21.12 -36.20 33.44
CA SER A 263 -20.72 -37.08 32.33
C SER A 263 -21.15 -38.52 32.57
N GLU A 264 -21.08 -39.01 33.81
CA GLU A 264 -21.56 -40.35 34.20
C GLU A 264 -23.08 -40.45 34.09
N SER A 265 -23.82 -39.44 34.55
CA SER A 265 -25.27 -39.38 34.38
C SER A 265 -25.67 -39.37 32.90
N ARG A 266 -24.99 -38.58 32.07
CA ARG A 266 -25.25 -38.55 30.63
C ARG A 266 -24.87 -39.88 29.96
N LEU A 267 -23.75 -40.49 30.35
CA LEU A 267 -23.35 -41.79 29.83
C LEU A 267 -24.41 -42.85 30.15
N SER A 268 -24.92 -42.87 31.38
CA SER A 268 -26.00 -43.77 31.78
C SER A 268 -27.26 -43.54 30.94
N GLN A 269 -27.65 -42.27 30.74
CA GLN A 269 -28.79 -41.93 29.88
C GLN A 269 -28.58 -42.41 28.44
N VAL A 270 -27.43 -42.10 27.82
CA VAL A 270 -27.09 -42.55 26.47
C VAL A 270 -27.15 -44.07 26.36
N GLN A 271 -26.65 -44.80 27.37
CA GLN A 271 -26.70 -46.26 27.41
C GLN A 271 -28.12 -46.82 27.48
N THR A 272 -29.08 -46.08 28.04
CA THR A 272 -30.51 -46.45 27.99
C THR A 272 -31.19 -46.08 26.67
N GLU A 273 -30.78 -44.98 26.03
CA GLU A 273 -31.33 -44.51 24.74
C GLU A 273 -30.85 -45.36 23.56
N LEU A 274 -29.61 -45.85 23.61
CA LEU A 274 -28.95 -46.54 22.50
C LEU A 274 -29.66 -47.83 22.03
N PRO A 275 -30.15 -48.72 22.93
CA PRO A 275 -30.98 -49.86 22.54
C PRO A 275 -32.33 -49.47 21.95
N VAL A 276 -32.90 -48.32 22.35
CA VAL A 276 -34.16 -47.81 21.80
C VAL A 276 -33.93 -47.30 20.37
N ALA A 277 -32.92 -46.46 20.17
CA ALA A 277 -32.54 -45.97 18.85
C ALA A 277 -32.16 -47.10 17.89
N ARG A 278 -31.43 -48.12 18.38
CA ARG A 278 -31.11 -49.33 17.59
C ARG A 278 -32.37 -50.07 17.14
N ARG A 279 -33.33 -50.27 18.02
CA ARG A 279 -34.62 -50.91 17.68
C ARG A 279 -35.41 -50.08 16.68
N GLN A 280 -35.41 -48.75 16.81
CA GLN A 280 -36.04 -47.85 15.84
C GLN A 280 -35.39 -47.94 14.46
N ALA A 281 -34.05 -47.97 14.39
CA ALA A 281 -33.31 -48.17 13.14
C ALA A 281 -33.64 -49.50 12.47
N LEU A 282 -33.65 -50.60 13.23
CA LEU A 282 -34.04 -51.92 12.72
C LEU A 282 -35.50 -51.96 12.25
N ALA A 283 -36.42 -51.33 12.99
CA ALA A 283 -37.82 -51.25 12.59
C ALA A 283 -38.01 -50.40 11.33
N ALA A 284 -37.27 -49.30 11.18
CA ALA A 284 -37.29 -48.47 9.98
C ALA A 284 -36.68 -49.21 8.78
N GLN A 285 -35.62 -50.01 8.99
CA GLN A 285 -35.03 -50.86 7.96
C GLN A 285 -36.05 -51.88 7.46
N ALA A 286 -36.73 -52.58 8.37
CA ALA A 286 -37.76 -53.55 7.99
C ALA A 286 -38.91 -52.90 7.19
N LYS A 287 -39.33 -51.68 7.55
CA LYS A 287 -40.32 -50.92 6.77
C LYS A 287 -39.82 -50.55 5.38
N TYR A 288 -38.56 -50.14 5.26
CA TYR A 288 -37.94 -49.85 3.97
C TYR A 288 -37.86 -51.11 3.09
N ASP A 289 -37.40 -52.23 3.65
CA ASP A 289 -37.29 -53.50 2.93
C ASP A 289 -38.67 -54.00 2.47
N GLU A 290 -39.70 -53.86 3.31
CA GLU A 290 -41.07 -54.22 2.95
C GLU A 290 -41.63 -53.30 1.86
N ALA A 291 -41.44 -51.98 1.95
CA ALA A 291 -41.86 -51.05 0.90
C ALA A 291 -41.13 -51.32 -0.43
N LEU A 292 -39.84 -51.67 -0.37
CA LEU A 292 -39.04 -52.04 -1.53
C LEU A 292 -39.56 -53.33 -2.18
N LYS A 293 -39.87 -54.34 -1.36
CA LYS A 293 -40.45 -55.60 -1.83
C LYS A 293 -41.79 -55.41 -2.54
N GLN A 294 -42.60 -54.45 -2.09
CA GLN A 294 -43.89 -54.14 -2.70
C GLN A 294 -43.74 -53.45 -4.06
N ILE A 295 -42.80 -52.52 -4.22
CA ILE A 295 -42.65 -51.77 -5.48
C ILE A 295 -41.79 -52.47 -6.53
N ALA A 296 -40.78 -53.25 -6.10
CA ALA A 296 -39.79 -53.85 -6.99
C ALA A 296 -40.39 -54.69 -8.15
N PRO A 297 -41.46 -55.50 -7.97
CA PRO A 297 -42.06 -56.25 -9.07
C PRO A 297 -42.72 -55.38 -10.14
N HIS A 298 -43.12 -54.15 -9.80
CA HIS A 298 -43.88 -53.25 -10.66
C HIS A 298 -42.99 -52.26 -11.42
N GLN A 299 -41.79 -52.02 -10.92
CA GLN A 299 -40.87 -51.03 -11.46
C GLN A 299 -40.48 -51.27 -12.94
N PRO A 300 -40.13 -52.50 -13.39
CA PRO A 300 -39.80 -52.73 -14.79
C PRO A 300 -40.95 -52.40 -15.76
N ARG A 301 -42.19 -52.70 -15.36
CA ARG A 301 -43.37 -52.42 -16.19
C ARG A 301 -43.67 -50.92 -16.25
N HIS A 302 -43.57 -50.21 -15.13
CA HIS A 302 -43.69 -48.76 -15.10
C HIS A 302 -42.65 -48.11 -16.02
N ASP A 303 -41.38 -48.52 -15.91
CA ASP A 303 -40.28 -47.96 -16.69
C ASP A 303 -40.46 -48.22 -18.20
N GLN A 304 -40.94 -49.41 -18.56
CA GLN A 304 -41.32 -49.74 -19.94
C GLN A 304 -42.42 -48.81 -20.47
N LEU A 305 -43.49 -48.58 -19.71
CA LEU A 305 -44.60 -47.72 -20.12
C LEU A 305 -44.17 -46.26 -20.26
N VAL A 306 -43.35 -45.75 -19.35
CA VAL A 306 -42.76 -44.41 -19.46
C VAL A 306 -41.87 -44.28 -20.69
N SER A 307 -41.06 -45.32 -20.98
CA SER A 307 -40.20 -45.35 -22.17
C SER A 307 -41.03 -45.32 -23.46
N ASN A 308 -42.09 -46.13 -23.54
CA ASN A 308 -42.99 -46.17 -24.69
C ASN A 308 -43.68 -44.82 -24.90
N LEU A 309 -44.17 -44.19 -23.82
CA LEU A 309 -44.81 -42.88 -23.90
C LEU A 309 -43.86 -41.83 -24.47
N ARG A 310 -42.62 -41.78 -23.97
CA ARG A 310 -41.59 -40.86 -24.48
C ARG A 310 -41.24 -41.09 -25.94
N ALA A 311 -41.17 -42.35 -26.38
CA ALA A 311 -40.90 -42.68 -27.77
C ALA A 311 -42.04 -42.19 -28.68
N ALA A 312 -43.30 -42.45 -28.30
CA ALA A 312 -44.48 -41.99 -29.04
C ALA A 312 -44.56 -40.45 -29.09
N GLU A 313 -44.24 -39.75 -28.00
CA GLU A 313 -44.18 -38.28 -27.95
C GLU A 313 -43.08 -37.73 -28.87
N ALA A 314 -41.91 -38.37 -28.91
CA ALA A 314 -40.81 -37.97 -29.79
C ALA A 314 -41.17 -38.13 -31.27
N ASP A 315 -41.74 -39.27 -31.66
CA ASP A 315 -42.20 -39.54 -33.02
C ASP A 315 -43.29 -38.55 -33.47
N LEU A 316 -44.20 -38.20 -32.55
CA LEU A 316 -45.24 -37.20 -32.79
C LEU A 316 -44.61 -35.83 -33.06
N SER A 317 -43.71 -35.38 -32.18
CA SER A 317 -43.03 -34.09 -32.32
C SER A 317 -42.20 -34.02 -33.60
N GLN A 318 -41.53 -35.10 -33.99
CA GLN A 318 -40.77 -35.17 -35.23
C GLN A 318 -41.69 -34.98 -36.44
N SER A 319 -42.80 -35.72 -36.49
CA SER A 319 -43.75 -35.66 -37.61
C SER A 319 -44.38 -34.26 -37.74
N GLU A 320 -44.72 -33.59 -36.63
CA GLU A 320 -45.21 -32.20 -36.63
C GLU A 320 -44.14 -31.20 -37.13
N GLY A 321 -42.87 -31.45 -36.80
CA GLY A 321 -41.73 -30.66 -37.30
C GLY A 321 -41.51 -30.82 -38.82
N GLU A 322 -41.67 -32.03 -39.34
CA GLU A 322 -41.58 -32.32 -40.77
C GLU A 322 -42.72 -31.65 -41.57
N ILE A 323 -43.96 -31.69 -41.07
CA ILE A 323 -45.10 -30.97 -41.67
C ILE A 323 -44.79 -29.48 -41.78
N SER A 324 -44.33 -28.88 -40.68
CA SER A 324 -44.00 -27.45 -40.64
C SER A 324 -42.90 -27.08 -41.64
N SER A 325 -41.93 -27.97 -41.84
CA SER A 325 -40.83 -27.76 -42.79
C SER A 325 -41.31 -27.86 -44.24
N ALA A 326 -42.11 -28.87 -44.58
CA ALA A 326 -42.71 -29.00 -45.90
C ALA A 326 -43.63 -27.81 -46.25
N GLN A 327 -44.42 -27.31 -45.29
CA GLN A 327 -45.26 -26.12 -45.49
C GLN A 327 -44.45 -24.84 -45.76
N ARG A 328 -43.28 -24.68 -45.11
CA ARG A 328 -42.35 -23.58 -45.41
C ARG A 328 -41.77 -23.70 -46.81
N GLU A 329 -41.35 -24.90 -47.23
CA GLU A 329 -40.85 -25.16 -48.59
C GLU A 329 -41.90 -24.85 -49.65
N ILE A 330 -43.15 -25.30 -49.46
CA ILE A 330 -44.28 -24.97 -50.34
C ILE A 330 -44.46 -23.45 -50.46
N SER A 331 -44.42 -22.73 -49.34
CA SER A 331 -44.58 -21.27 -49.31
C SER A 331 -43.44 -20.57 -50.07
N SER A 332 -42.21 -21.01 -49.89
CA SER A 332 -41.03 -20.51 -50.62
C SER A 332 -41.16 -20.75 -52.13
N ASN A 333 -41.51 -21.99 -52.53
CA ASN A 333 -41.73 -22.34 -53.93
C ASN A 333 -42.83 -21.49 -54.56
N ASN A 334 -43.92 -21.21 -53.84
CA ASN A 334 -45.00 -20.35 -54.34
C ASN A 334 -44.53 -18.90 -54.58
N GLN A 335 -43.69 -18.35 -53.70
CA GLN A 335 -43.09 -17.02 -53.91
C GLN A 335 -42.18 -17.01 -55.13
N GLN A 336 -41.38 -18.06 -55.33
CA GLN A 336 -40.51 -18.20 -56.49
C GLN A 336 -41.33 -18.32 -57.79
N ILE A 337 -42.40 -19.11 -57.80
CA ILE A 337 -43.34 -19.20 -58.93
C ILE A 337 -43.92 -17.82 -59.24
N GLN A 338 -44.37 -17.05 -58.25
CA GLN A 338 -44.89 -15.70 -58.47
C GLN A 338 -43.86 -14.73 -59.06
N SER A 339 -42.59 -14.86 -58.68
CA SER A 339 -41.50 -14.06 -59.29
C SER A 339 -41.30 -14.45 -60.75
N LEU A 340 -41.18 -15.74 -61.02
CA LEU A 340 -41.00 -16.29 -62.37
C LEU A 340 -42.18 -15.91 -63.29
N ASP A 341 -43.41 -15.90 -62.78
CA ASP A 341 -44.59 -15.43 -63.52
C ASP A 341 -44.49 -13.96 -63.91
N ARG A 342 -43.93 -13.10 -63.04
CA ARG A 342 -43.70 -11.68 -63.37
C ARG A 342 -42.61 -11.55 -64.43
N ASP A 343 -41.53 -12.30 -64.29
CA ASP A 343 -40.41 -12.29 -65.24
C ASP A 343 -40.89 -12.75 -66.63
N ALA A 344 -41.70 -13.81 -66.70
CA ALA A 344 -42.31 -14.27 -67.94
C ALA A 344 -43.20 -13.20 -68.59
N ARG A 345 -44.00 -12.46 -67.80
CA ARG A 345 -44.83 -11.35 -68.31
C ARG A 345 -43.99 -10.17 -68.80
N ASP A 346 -42.90 -9.84 -68.11
CA ASP A 346 -41.98 -8.79 -68.57
C ASP A 346 -41.31 -9.17 -69.89
N LEU A 347 -40.84 -10.42 -70.01
CA LEU A 347 -40.32 -10.97 -71.26
C LEU A 347 -41.37 -10.94 -72.37
N ASP A 348 -42.63 -11.30 -72.08
CA ASP A 348 -43.74 -11.18 -73.03
C ASP A 348 -43.89 -9.75 -73.56
N ASN A 349 -43.86 -8.75 -72.67
CA ASN A 349 -43.95 -7.34 -73.06
C ASN A 349 -42.76 -6.91 -73.93
N ARG A 350 -41.53 -7.36 -73.60
CA ARG A 350 -40.33 -7.06 -74.39
C ARG A 350 -40.38 -7.72 -75.77
N ILE A 351 -40.78 -8.99 -75.84
CA ILE A 351 -40.98 -9.72 -77.09
C ILE A 351 -42.03 -9.01 -77.96
N GLN A 352 -43.16 -8.59 -77.39
CA GLN A 352 -44.19 -7.86 -78.13
C GLN A 352 -43.68 -6.53 -78.71
N ARG A 353 -42.89 -5.76 -77.94
CA ARG A 353 -42.28 -4.52 -78.43
C ARG A 353 -41.31 -4.79 -79.58
N LEU A 354 -40.41 -5.76 -79.42
CA LEU A 354 -39.46 -6.13 -80.48
C LEU A 354 -40.18 -6.65 -81.74
N ARG A 355 -41.25 -7.43 -81.59
CA ARG A 355 -42.10 -7.87 -82.71
C ARG A 355 -42.80 -6.70 -83.40
N SER A 356 -43.14 -5.64 -82.67
CA SER A 356 -43.70 -4.41 -83.25
C SER A 356 -42.64 -3.56 -83.96
N ASP A 357 -41.41 -3.56 -83.48
CA ASP A 357 -40.30 -2.81 -84.08
C ASP A 357 -39.72 -3.50 -85.32
N LEU A 358 -39.78 -4.83 -85.37
CA LEU A 358 -39.22 -5.66 -86.43
C LEU A 358 -39.71 -5.28 -87.84
N PRO A 359 -41.02 -5.08 -88.12
CA PRO A 359 -41.48 -4.62 -89.43
C PRO A 359 -40.87 -3.29 -89.86
N SER A 360 -40.74 -2.35 -88.93
CA SER A 360 -40.15 -1.03 -89.21
C SER A 360 -38.66 -1.15 -89.54
N ALA A 361 -37.91 -1.91 -88.74
CA ALA A 361 -36.50 -2.18 -89.00
C ALA A 361 -36.28 -2.94 -90.32
N GLN A 362 -37.17 -3.87 -90.67
CA GLN A 362 -37.12 -4.61 -91.93
C GLN A 362 -37.41 -3.70 -93.13
N LEU A 363 -38.38 -2.79 -93.02
CA LEU A 363 -38.65 -1.78 -94.05
C LEU A 363 -37.48 -0.80 -94.23
N GLU A 364 -36.84 -0.38 -93.14
CA GLU A 364 -35.62 0.44 -93.17
C GLU A 364 -34.47 -0.29 -93.87
N TYR A 365 -34.23 -1.55 -93.50
CA TYR A 365 -33.22 -2.41 -94.14
C TYR A 365 -33.49 -2.55 -95.63
N ASP A 366 -34.71 -2.93 -96.01
CA ASP A 366 -35.10 -3.12 -97.41
C ASP A 366 -34.98 -1.83 -98.23
N ARG A 367 -35.34 -0.68 -97.65
CA ARG A 367 -35.19 0.62 -98.30
C ARG A 367 -33.71 0.98 -98.46
N ALA A 368 -32.91 0.84 -97.42
CA ALA A 368 -31.47 1.14 -97.47
C ALA A 368 -30.75 0.22 -98.46
N ARG A 369 -31.07 -1.08 -98.44
CA ARG A 369 -30.57 -2.08 -99.38
C ARG A 369 -30.91 -1.72 -100.82
N ARG A 370 -32.18 -1.46 -101.13
CA ARG A 370 -32.60 -1.09 -102.50
C ARG A 370 -31.94 0.20 -102.96
N ASN A 371 -31.82 1.20 -102.08
CA ASN A 371 -31.17 2.46 -102.42
C ASN A 371 -29.68 2.25 -102.74
N TYR A 372 -28.98 1.41 -101.97
CA TYR A 372 -27.59 1.09 -102.20
C TYR A 372 -27.40 0.23 -103.47
N GLU A 373 -28.14 -0.86 -103.64
CA GLU A 373 -28.03 -1.77 -104.80
C GLU A 373 -28.38 -1.10 -106.13
N ARG A 374 -29.32 -0.13 -106.13
CA ARG A 374 -29.70 0.62 -107.35
C ARG A 374 -28.74 1.76 -107.68
N TYR A 375 -27.83 2.13 -106.77
CA TYR A 375 -26.93 3.25 -106.98
C TYR A 375 -25.75 2.82 -107.86
N ASP A 376 -25.84 3.09 -109.17
CA ASP A 376 -24.74 2.91 -110.11
C ASP A 376 -23.89 4.18 -110.16
N SER A 377 -22.74 4.15 -109.49
CA SER A 377 -21.80 5.28 -109.42
C SER A 377 -21.30 5.70 -110.81
N ARG A 378 -21.13 4.78 -111.76
CA ARG A 378 -20.68 5.11 -113.13
C ARG A 378 -21.78 5.78 -113.93
N ALA A 379 -23.02 5.32 -113.80
CA ALA A 379 -24.16 5.97 -114.43
C ALA A 379 -24.38 7.38 -113.85
N GLU A 380 -24.23 7.55 -112.53
CA GLU A 380 -24.42 8.83 -111.85
C GLU A 380 -23.32 9.84 -112.19
N ILE A 381 -22.05 9.43 -112.26
CA ILE A 381 -20.95 10.28 -112.74
C ILE A 381 -21.25 10.76 -114.17
N ARG A 382 -21.60 9.86 -115.09
CA ARG A 382 -21.96 10.23 -116.46
C ARG A 382 -23.15 11.18 -116.52
N ARG A 383 -24.20 10.92 -115.73
CA ARG A 383 -25.38 11.78 -115.65
C ARG A 383 -25.04 13.18 -115.13
N ARG A 384 -24.27 13.29 -114.05
CA ARG A 384 -23.85 14.57 -113.47
C ARG A 384 -22.94 15.34 -114.43
N LEU A 385 -21.95 14.69 -115.04
CA LEU A 385 -21.08 15.30 -116.05
C LEU A 385 -21.89 15.83 -117.24
N SER A 386 -22.74 14.99 -117.83
CA SER A 386 -23.56 15.38 -118.99
C SER A 386 -24.57 16.49 -118.66
N SER A 387 -25.09 16.55 -117.43
CA SER A 387 -26.03 17.59 -116.99
C SER A 387 -25.35 18.90 -116.55
N SER A 388 -24.07 18.84 -116.19
CA SER A 388 -23.29 20.00 -115.72
C SER A 388 -23.07 20.99 -116.86
N SER A 389 -23.66 22.17 -116.75
CA SER A 389 -23.41 23.27 -117.70
C SER A 389 -21.95 23.67 -117.70
N GLN A 390 -21.30 23.72 -116.53
CA GLN A 390 -19.89 24.02 -116.37
C GLN A 390 -19.01 23.01 -117.10
N TYR A 391 -19.28 21.70 -116.95
CA TYR A 391 -18.53 20.66 -117.66
C TYR A 391 -18.66 20.80 -119.18
N ARG A 392 -19.89 20.95 -119.69
CA ARG A 392 -20.12 21.12 -121.14
C ARG A 392 -19.47 22.38 -121.69
N THR A 393 -19.51 23.49 -120.95
CA THR A 393 -18.83 24.74 -121.33
C THR A 393 -17.32 24.57 -121.33
N ALA A 394 -16.74 23.95 -120.29
CA ALA A 394 -15.31 23.69 -120.21
C ALA A 394 -14.85 22.76 -121.35
N GLN A 395 -15.60 21.68 -121.63
CA GLN A 395 -15.32 20.74 -122.71
C GLN A 395 -15.44 21.38 -124.09
N SER A 396 -16.49 22.17 -124.34
CA SER A 396 -16.65 22.89 -125.61
C SER A 396 -15.57 23.95 -125.80
N ASN A 397 -15.15 24.61 -124.72
CA ASN A 397 -14.06 25.58 -124.76
C ASN A 397 -12.72 24.88 -125.06
N GLU A 398 -12.44 23.74 -124.44
CA GLU A 398 -11.25 22.92 -124.71
C GLU A 398 -11.19 22.50 -126.17
N GLU A 399 -12.28 21.95 -126.72
CA GLU A 399 -12.32 21.48 -128.10
C GLU A 399 -12.19 22.64 -129.11
N ARG A 400 -12.79 23.80 -128.80
CA ARG A 400 -12.64 25.02 -129.61
C ARG A 400 -11.19 25.49 -129.61
N ILE A 401 -10.55 25.57 -128.45
CA ILE A 401 -9.15 25.98 -128.31
C ILE A 401 -8.24 24.96 -129.01
N ARG A 402 -8.54 23.67 -128.90
CA ARG A 402 -7.81 22.58 -129.57
C ARG A 402 -7.89 22.70 -131.09
N THR A 403 -9.08 22.95 -131.63
CA THR A 403 -9.29 23.17 -133.07
C THR A 403 -8.52 24.40 -133.56
N GLN A 404 -8.63 25.52 -132.83
CA GLN A 404 -7.86 26.73 -133.11
C GLN A 404 -6.37 26.44 -133.09
N LEU A 405 -5.88 25.76 -132.06
CA LEU A 405 -4.48 25.39 -131.91
C LEU A 405 -3.97 24.55 -133.08
N ASN A 406 -4.75 23.58 -133.55
CA ASN A 406 -4.39 22.74 -134.69
C ASN A 406 -4.31 23.54 -136.00
N ASN A 407 -5.29 24.39 -136.28
CA ASN A 407 -5.28 25.26 -137.46
C ASN A 407 -4.09 26.21 -137.45
N GLU A 408 -3.81 26.82 -136.29
CA GLU A 408 -2.70 27.74 -136.09
C GLU A 408 -1.34 27.04 -136.22
N LYS A 409 -1.22 25.78 -135.78
CA LYS A 409 -0.05 24.92 -135.99
C LYS A 409 0.15 24.58 -137.47
N GLU A 410 -0.91 24.31 -138.21
CA GLU A 410 -0.87 24.06 -139.65
C GLU A 410 -0.41 25.30 -140.42
N GLU A 411 -1.00 26.46 -140.14
CA GLU A 411 -0.59 27.75 -140.70
C GLU A 411 0.87 28.08 -140.38
N LEU A 412 1.29 27.86 -139.13
CA LEU A 412 2.68 28.03 -138.72
C LEU A 412 3.61 27.12 -139.53
N ARG A 413 3.28 25.84 -139.72
CA ARG A 413 4.06 24.91 -140.55
C ARG A 413 4.14 25.36 -142.00
N ASN A 414 3.05 25.90 -142.56
CA ASN A 414 3.05 26.45 -143.93
C ASN A 414 3.96 27.67 -144.03
N LEU A 415 3.83 28.61 -143.10
CA LEU A 415 4.70 29.79 -143.02
C LEU A 415 6.17 29.42 -142.83
N GLU A 416 6.47 28.39 -142.05
CA GLU A 416 7.83 27.88 -141.87
C GLU A 416 8.39 27.23 -143.14
N ARG A 417 7.55 26.48 -143.90
CA ARG A 417 7.92 25.93 -145.20
C ARG A 417 8.18 27.04 -146.24
N ASP A 418 7.31 28.03 -146.30
CA ASP A 418 7.43 29.18 -147.20
C ASP A 418 8.65 30.05 -146.85
N LEU A 419 8.90 30.28 -145.56
CA LEU A 419 10.09 30.96 -145.05
C LEU A 419 11.36 30.20 -145.45
N THR A 420 11.36 28.88 -145.29
CA THR A 420 12.50 28.02 -145.65
C THR A 420 12.77 28.06 -147.16
N ARG A 421 11.72 27.91 -147.98
CA ARG A 421 11.81 27.96 -149.44
C ARG A 421 12.30 29.33 -149.92
N THR A 422 11.73 30.41 -149.39
CA THR A 422 12.12 31.79 -149.72
C THR A 422 13.54 32.09 -149.27
N ARG A 423 13.98 31.59 -148.10
CA ARG A 423 15.38 31.65 -147.67
C ARG A 423 16.32 30.92 -148.63
N SER A 424 15.97 29.71 -149.06
CA SER A 424 16.77 28.98 -150.06
C SER A 424 16.84 29.70 -151.41
N GLN A 425 15.74 30.34 -151.84
CA GLN A 425 15.72 31.18 -153.04
C GLN A 425 16.56 32.45 -152.89
N LEU A 426 16.49 33.10 -151.72
CA LEU A 426 17.32 34.25 -151.39
C LEU A 426 18.81 33.91 -151.43
N ILE A 427 19.22 32.78 -150.84
CA ILE A 427 20.61 32.30 -150.87
C ILE A 427 21.07 32.07 -152.32
N LYS A 428 20.24 31.43 -153.15
CA LYS A 428 20.55 31.24 -154.59
C LYS A 428 20.66 32.58 -155.33
N CYS A 429 19.75 33.51 -155.08
CA CYS A 429 19.78 34.85 -155.67
C CYS A 429 21.06 35.60 -155.29
N GLN A 430 21.45 35.58 -154.00
CA GLN A 430 22.64 36.25 -153.49
C GLN A 430 23.97 35.64 -153.99
N SER A 431 23.97 34.38 -154.46
CA SER A 431 25.15 33.73 -155.02
C SER A 431 25.53 34.18 -156.44
N VAL A 432 24.70 35.03 -157.08
CA VAL A 432 24.97 35.61 -158.40
C VAL A 432 25.33 37.09 -158.25
N PRO A 433 26.55 37.53 -158.64
CA PRO A 433 26.96 38.93 -158.55
C PRO A 433 26.04 39.85 -159.37
N GLU A 434 25.73 41.03 -158.84
CA GLU A 434 24.87 42.08 -159.44
C GLU A 434 23.36 41.81 -159.54
N ASN A 435 22.85 40.70 -159.01
CA ASN A 435 21.40 40.44 -158.94
C ASN A 435 20.75 41.15 -157.73
N ASP A 436 19.65 41.88 -157.94
CA ASP A 436 18.91 42.54 -156.85
C ASP A 436 17.97 41.57 -156.13
N CYS A 437 18.38 41.12 -154.95
CA CYS A 437 17.64 40.18 -154.09
C CYS A 437 16.87 40.87 -152.94
N SER A 438 16.79 42.20 -152.93
CA SER A 438 16.18 42.97 -151.83
C SER A 438 14.72 42.58 -151.55
N LYS A 439 13.93 42.27 -152.59
CA LYS A 439 12.55 41.78 -152.45
C LYS A 439 12.46 40.44 -151.71
N LEU A 440 13.36 39.50 -152.01
CA LEU A 440 13.42 38.21 -151.32
C LEU A 440 13.87 38.38 -149.86
N ALA A 441 14.80 39.29 -149.58
CA ALA A 441 15.25 39.59 -148.21
C ALA A 441 14.14 40.23 -147.36
N ALA A 442 13.39 41.16 -147.93
CA ALA A 442 12.22 41.76 -147.27
C ALA A 442 11.13 40.71 -147.01
N GLU A 443 10.90 39.80 -147.96
CA GLU A 443 9.91 38.73 -147.82
C GLU A 443 10.33 37.71 -146.75
N VAL A 444 11.61 37.35 -146.66
CA VAL A 444 12.13 36.53 -145.56
C VAL A 444 11.90 37.20 -144.20
N LYS A 445 12.19 38.51 -144.07
CA LYS A 445 11.98 39.24 -142.81
C LYS A 445 10.48 39.30 -142.44
N ARG A 446 9.61 39.51 -143.43
CA ARG A 446 8.15 39.50 -143.24
C ARG A 446 7.64 38.13 -142.79
N LEU A 447 8.07 37.07 -143.46
CA LEU A 447 7.72 35.69 -143.11
C LEU A 447 8.28 35.28 -141.73
N ASP A 448 9.49 35.72 -141.36
CA ASP A 448 10.09 35.45 -140.06
C ASP A 448 9.34 36.16 -138.91
N GLY A 449 8.91 37.41 -139.13
CA GLY A 449 8.03 38.13 -138.20
C GLY A 449 6.65 37.46 -138.08
N ALA A 450 6.08 36.98 -139.18
CA ALA A 450 4.83 36.22 -139.18
C ALA A 450 4.97 34.90 -138.42
N VAL A 451 6.04 34.13 -138.65
CA VAL A 451 6.37 32.88 -137.92
C VAL A 451 6.53 33.16 -136.43
N SER A 452 7.25 34.21 -136.03
CA SER A 452 7.47 34.54 -134.61
C SER A 452 6.17 34.96 -133.90
N SER A 453 5.34 35.77 -134.56
CA SER A 453 4.01 36.14 -134.05
C SER A 453 3.11 34.93 -133.91
N LYS A 454 3.13 34.03 -134.90
CA LYS A 454 2.31 32.82 -134.91
C LYS A 454 2.79 31.78 -133.90
N LYS A 455 4.10 31.65 -133.66
CA LYS A 455 4.67 30.85 -132.54
C LYS A 455 4.17 31.35 -131.19
N SER A 456 4.13 32.67 -130.99
CA SER A 456 3.61 33.27 -129.76
C SER A 456 2.09 33.07 -129.61
N MET A 457 1.35 32.97 -130.72
CA MET A 457 -0.07 32.61 -130.72
C MET A 457 -0.28 31.13 -130.37
N VAL A 458 0.46 30.21 -131.01
CA VAL A 458 0.45 28.78 -130.71
C VAL A 458 0.79 28.53 -129.25
N SER A 459 1.86 29.14 -128.71
CA SER A 459 2.25 28.97 -127.31
C SER A 459 1.17 29.46 -126.33
N ARG A 460 0.50 30.59 -126.62
CA ARG A 460 -0.64 31.07 -125.82
C ARG A 460 -1.82 30.10 -125.88
N LEU A 461 -2.15 29.58 -127.06
CA LEU A 461 -3.22 28.60 -127.24
C LEU A 461 -2.88 27.26 -126.56
N GLU A 462 -1.62 26.83 -126.52
CA GLU A 462 -1.18 25.65 -125.76
C GLU A 462 -1.37 25.85 -124.26
N ALA A 463 -1.01 27.01 -123.72
CA ALA A 463 -1.25 27.33 -122.32
C ALA A 463 -2.76 27.38 -122.01
N GLN A 464 -3.56 27.97 -122.90
CA GLN A 464 -5.02 28.01 -122.77
C GLN A 464 -5.64 26.60 -122.84
N HIS A 465 -5.16 25.75 -123.75
CA HIS A 465 -5.59 24.37 -123.88
C HIS A 465 -5.27 23.57 -122.61
N ASN A 466 -4.05 23.68 -122.09
CA ASN A 466 -3.66 23.01 -120.84
C ASN A 466 -4.51 23.48 -119.65
N ASN A 467 -4.85 24.77 -119.58
CA ASN A 467 -5.74 25.29 -118.54
C ASN A 467 -7.17 24.75 -118.69
N ALA A 468 -7.71 24.72 -119.91
CA ALA A 468 -9.03 24.16 -120.18
C ALA A 468 -9.09 22.65 -119.85
N GLN A 469 -8.05 21.89 -120.18
CA GLN A 469 -7.94 20.48 -119.80
C GLN A 469 -7.92 20.27 -118.28
N ARG A 470 -7.19 21.10 -117.54
CA ARG A 470 -7.19 21.05 -116.07
C ARG A 470 -8.55 21.40 -115.48
N GLU A 471 -9.28 22.34 -116.09
CA GLU A 471 -10.62 22.71 -115.66
C GLU A 471 -11.62 21.56 -115.87
N VAL A 472 -11.57 20.89 -117.03
CA VAL A 472 -12.36 19.67 -117.30
C VAL A 472 -12.05 18.57 -116.28
N ALA A 473 -10.77 18.25 -116.08
CA ALA A 473 -10.34 17.22 -115.14
C ALA A 473 -10.75 17.54 -113.68
N LYS A 474 -10.65 18.82 -113.28
CA LYS A 474 -11.08 19.24 -111.94
C LYS A 474 -12.58 19.01 -111.72
N ILE A 475 -13.41 19.34 -112.70
CA ILE A 475 -14.86 19.14 -112.63
C ILE A 475 -15.18 17.63 -112.58
N GLU A 476 -14.46 16.80 -113.34
CA GLU A 476 -14.56 15.34 -113.28
C GLU A 476 -14.22 14.78 -111.89
N ASP A 477 -13.09 15.19 -111.32
CA ASP A 477 -12.64 14.76 -110.00
C ASP A 477 -13.59 15.21 -108.86
N GLU A 478 -14.17 16.41 -108.96
CA GLU A 478 -15.16 16.89 -108.00
C GLU A 478 -16.45 16.05 -108.06
N ILE A 479 -16.98 15.82 -109.26
CA ILE A 479 -18.17 14.99 -109.45
C ILE A 479 -17.93 13.54 -109.00
N GLU A 480 -16.76 12.95 -109.31
CA GLU A 480 -16.43 11.60 -108.87
C GLU A 480 -16.33 11.49 -107.34
N ARG A 481 -15.68 12.45 -106.68
CA ARG A 481 -15.59 12.48 -105.21
C ARG A 481 -16.97 12.61 -104.57
N ASP A 482 -17.86 13.43 -105.14
CA ASP A 482 -19.20 13.62 -104.61
C ASP A 482 -20.04 12.34 -104.74
N VAL A 483 -19.98 11.68 -105.89
CA VAL A 483 -20.64 10.39 -106.12
C VAL A 483 -20.12 9.32 -105.17
N LYS A 484 -18.80 9.24 -104.92
CA LYS A 484 -18.21 8.31 -103.95
C LYS A 484 -18.66 8.59 -102.51
N ARG A 485 -18.78 9.87 -102.11
CA ARG A 485 -19.29 10.22 -100.77
C ARG A 485 -20.74 9.80 -100.60
N GLU A 486 -21.55 9.98 -101.64
CA GLU A 486 -22.94 9.54 -101.62
C GLU A 486 -23.08 8.01 -101.58
N GLU A 487 -22.26 7.27 -102.35
CA GLU A 487 -22.16 5.82 -102.28
C GLU A 487 -21.79 5.34 -100.86
N GLY A 488 -20.77 5.96 -100.25
CA GLY A 488 -20.37 5.68 -98.88
C GLY A 488 -21.47 5.95 -97.86
N ARG A 489 -22.24 7.04 -98.02
CA ARG A 489 -23.40 7.34 -97.16
C ARG A 489 -24.47 6.27 -97.28
N LEU A 490 -24.79 5.83 -98.50
CA LEU A 490 -25.79 4.80 -98.75
C LEU A 490 -25.35 3.43 -98.17
N ARG A 491 -24.07 3.08 -98.32
CA ARG A 491 -23.51 1.87 -97.71
C ARG A 491 -23.61 1.89 -96.19
N ASN A 492 -23.22 2.99 -95.55
CA ASN A 492 -23.32 3.12 -94.09
C ASN A 492 -24.77 3.01 -93.60
N GLN A 493 -25.72 3.61 -94.33
CA GLN A 493 -27.15 3.48 -94.01
C GLN A 493 -27.62 2.02 -94.10
N TYR A 494 -27.16 1.28 -95.10
CA TYR A 494 -27.44 -0.15 -95.23
C TYR A 494 -26.86 -0.97 -94.08
N GLU A 495 -25.58 -0.76 -93.73
CA GLU A 495 -24.91 -1.49 -92.65
C GLU A 495 -25.57 -1.24 -91.28
N ILE A 496 -25.95 0.01 -90.97
CA ILE A 496 -26.68 0.35 -89.73
C ILE A 496 -28.04 -0.34 -89.68
N ALA A 497 -28.81 -0.28 -90.77
CA ALA A 497 -30.12 -0.91 -90.83
C ALA A 497 -30.03 -2.44 -90.72
N ALA A 498 -28.99 -3.05 -91.31
CA ALA A 498 -28.72 -4.48 -91.19
C ALA A 498 -28.36 -4.88 -89.76
N SER A 499 -27.50 -4.11 -89.07
CA SER A 499 -27.15 -4.36 -87.66
C SER A 499 -28.39 -4.28 -86.78
N ARG A 500 -29.19 -3.22 -86.92
CA ARG A 500 -30.43 -3.04 -86.14
C ARG A 500 -31.39 -4.22 -86.31
N LEU A 501 -31.56 -4.71 -87.55
CA LEU A 501 -32.42 -5.87 -87.83
C LEU A 501 -31.88 -7.15 -87.16
N ASN A 502 -30.57 -7.38 -87.22
CA ASN A 502 -29.92 -8.53 -86.58
C ASN A 502 -30.04 -8.46 -85.05
N ASP A 503 -29.84 -7.29 -84.46
CA ASP A 503 -29.94 -7.08 -83.01
C ASP A 503 -31.35 -7.37 -82.49
N ILE A 504 -32.38 -6.87 -83.18
CA ILE A 504 -33.78 -7.15 -82.85
C ILE A 504 -34.06 -8.65 -82.92
N ASN A 505 -33.59 -9.34 -83.97
CA ASN A 505 -33.78 -10.78 -84.13
C ASN A 505 -33.06 -11.60 -83.05
N ALA A 506 -31.83 -11.23 -82.70
CA ALA A 506 -31.05 -11.90 -81.65
C ALA A 506 -31.73 -11.75 -80.27
N GLN A 507 -32.20 -10.54 -79.95
CA GLN A 507 -32.93 -10.28 -78.70
C GLN A 507 -34.26 -11.04 -78.65
N LEU A 508 -34.98 -11.14 -79.77
CA LEU A 508 -36.21 -11.94 -79.85
C LEU A 508 -35.94 -13.41 -79.52
N GLN A 509 -34.92 -14.01 -80.16
CA GLN A 509 -34.57 -15.41 -79.91
C GLN A 509 -34.16 -15.65 -78.45
N GLN A 510 -33.37 -14.74 -77.87
CA GLN A 510 -32.96 -14.82 -76.47
C GLN A 510 -34.17 -14.76 -75.53
N TYR A 511 -35.01 -13.73 -75.65
CA TYR A 511 -36.14 -13.54 -74.75
C TYR A 511 -37.20 -14.64 -74.92
N GLU A 512 -37.43 -15.14 -76.14
CA GLU A 512 -38.31 -16.29 -76.36
C GLU A 512 -37.76 -17.57 -75.72
N GLY A 513 -36.44 -17.78 -75.77
CA GLY A 513 -35.76 -18.90 -75.12
C GLY A 513 -35.86 -18.84 -73.60
N GLU A 514 -35.54 -17.70 -73.00
CA GLU A 514 -35.63 -17.47 -71.55
C GLU A 514 -37.07 -17.61 -71.05
N ARG A 515 -38.03 -17.03 -71.77
CA ARG A 515 -39.46 -17.16 -71.44
C ARG A 515 -39.90 -18.62 -71.47
N ARG A 516 -39.47 -19.38 -72.48
CA ARG A 516 -39.80 -20.81 -72.59
C ARG A 516 -39.24 -21.61 -71.41
N ASP A 517 -37.99 -21.38 -71.05
CA ASP A 517 -37.36 -22.01 -69.88
C ASP A 517 -38.16 -21.77 -68.59
N ILE A 518 -38.63 -20.53 -68.39
CA ILE A 518 -39.45 -20.17 -67.24
C ILE A 518 -40.80 -20.89 -67.24
N VAL A 519 -41.55 -20.78 -68.35
CA VAL A 519 -42.95 -21.21 -68.44
C VAL A 519 -43.08 -22.72 -68.58
N GLU A 520 -42.21 -23.36 -69.38
CA GLU A 520 -42.34 -24.78 -69.71
C GLU A 520 -41.55 -25.69 -68.76
N TYR A 521 -40.54 -25.17 -68.05
CA TYR A 521 -39.67 -26.00 -67.21
C TYR A 521 -39.66 -25.56 -65.74
N LYS A 522 -39.26 -24.34 -65.43
CA LYS A 522 -39.05 -23.90 -64.03
C LYS A 522 -40.33 -23.87 -63.21
N ILE A 523 -41.39 -23.23 -63.73
CA ILE A 523 -42.68 -23.15 -63.02
C ILE A 523 -43.29 -24.55 -62.84
N PRO A 524 -43.41 -25.40 -63.89
CA PRO A 524 -43.94 -26.74 -63.74
C PRO A 524 -43.16 -27.63 -62.76
N THR A 525 -41.83 -27.51 -62.73
CA THR A 525 -40.99 -28.26 -61.78
C THR A 525 -41.31 -27.90 -60.33
N LEU A 526 -41.41 -26.60 -60.02
CA LEU A 526 -41.79 -26.14 -58.68
C LEU A 526 -43.23 -26.53 -58.32
N GLN A 527 -44.15 -26.50 -59.30
CA GLN A 527 -45.54 -26.95 -59.10
C GLN A 527 -45.63 -28.45 -58.78
N ASN A 528 -44.89 -29.29 -59.52
CA ASN A 528 -44.81 -30.72 -59.25
C ASN A 528 -44.22 -31.00 -57.87
N ARG A 529 -43.12 -30.32 -57.51
CA ARG A 529 -42.52 -30.41 -56.17
C ARG A 529 -43.52 -30.02 -55.07
N ASN A 530 -44.31 -28.97 -55.28
CA ASN A 530 -45.36 -28.58 -54.34
C ASN A 530 -46.46 -29.65 -54.22
N ASN A 531 -46.82 -30.33 -55.30
CA ASN A 531 -47.78 -31.43 -55.24
C ASN A 531 -47.23 -32.63 -54.45
N ASP A 532 -45.96 -32.98 -54.66
CA ASP A 532 -45.28 -34.03 -53.88
C ASP A 532 -45.24 -33.68 -52.38
N LEU A 533 -44.86 -32.44 -52.05
CA LEU A 533 -44.84 -31.96 -50.67
C LEU A 533 -46.23 -31.94 -50.03
N ARG A 534 -47.28 -31.62 -50.78
CA ARG A 534 -48.67 -31.67 -50.29
C ARG A 534 -49.11 -33.11 -49.99
N ASN A 535 -48.77 -34.06 -50.87
CA ASN A 535 -49.04 -35.47 -50.63
C ASN A 535 -48.28 -35.97 -49.38
N TYR A 536 -47.01 -35.59 -49.26
CA TYR A 536 -46.17 -35.89 -48.09
C TYR A 536 -46.75 -35.32 -46.79
N VAL A 537 -47.21 -34.06 -46.81
CA VAL A 537 -47.90 -33.45 -45.66
C VAL A 537 -49.17 -34.23 -45.30
N SER A 538 -49.97 -34.64 -46.28
CA SER A 538 -51.19 -35.43 -46.02
C SER A 538 -50.90 -36.81 -45.41
N ASP A 539 -49.82 -37.46 -45.84
CA ASP A 539 -49.34 -38.71 -45.22
C ASP A 539 -48.88 -38.47 -43.77
N LEU A 540 -48.10 -37.41 -43.54
CA LEU A 540 -47.65 -37.04 -42.19
C LEU A 540 -48.80 -36.64 -41.28
N GLU A 541 -49.83 -35.94 -41.77
CA GLU A 541 -51.01 -35.58 -40.99
C GLU A 541 -51.76 -36.83 -40.51
N ARG A 542 -51.88 -37.85 -41.37
CA ARG A 542 -52.43 -39.16 -40.97
C ARG A 542 -51.56 -39.84 -39.92
N ARG A 543 -50.23 -39.79 -40.08
CA ARG A 543 -49.27 -40.32 -39.09
C ARG A 543 -49.39 -39.60 -37.75
N VAL A 544 -49.45 -38.27 -37.73
CA VAL A 544 -49.66 -37.43 -36.54
C VAL A 544 -50.98 -37.79 -35.86
N ALA A 545 -52.06 -37.96 -36.61
CA ALA A 545 -53.34 -38.39 -36.04
C ALA A 545 -53.23 -39.76 -35.35
N SER A 546 -52.54 -40.72 -35.98
CA SER A 546 -52.27 -42.04 -35.40
C SER A 546 -51.40 -41.96 -34.14
N LEU A 547 -50.29 -41.21 -34.19
CA LEU A 547 -49.37 -41.04 -33.07
C LEU A 547 -50.02 -40.32 -31.89
N ARG A 548 -50.92 -39.36 -32.13
CA ARG A 548 -51.71 -38.73 -31.06
C ARG A 548 -52.62 -39.73 -30.35
N LEU A 549 -53.18 -40.70 -31.07
CA LEU A 549 -53.96 -41.78 -30.45
C LEU A 549 -53.05 -42.72 -29.67
N GLU A 550 -51.86 -43.02 -30.17
CA GLU A 550 -50.87 -43.87 -29.50
C GLU A 550 -50.32 -43.24 -28.20
N VAL A 551 -49.97 -41.95 -28.22
CA VAL A 551 -49.58 -41.19 -27.03
C VAL A 551 -50.69 -41.21 -25.98
N ARG A 552 -51.95 -40.96 -26.40
CA ARG A 552 -53.11 -41.04 -25.50
C ARG A 552 -53.28 -42.45 -24.94
N ALA A 553 -53.23 -43.47 -25.78
CA ALA A 553 -53.40 -44.86 -25.36
C ALA A 553 -52.30 -45.29 -24.36
N THR A 554 -51.05 -44.92 -24.62
CA THR A 554 -49.92 -45.24 -23.74
C THR A 554 -49.97 -44.45 -22.43
N SER A 555 -50.39 -43.19 -22.48
CA SER A 555 -50.63 -42.37 -21.29
C SER A 555 -51.77 -42.94 -20.44
N ASP A 556 -52.88 -43.33 -21.07
CA ASP A 556 -54.01 -44.01 -20.41
C ASP A 556 -53.57 -45.36 -19.83
N GLU A 557 -52.72 -46.11 -20.51
CA GLU A 557 -52.16 -47.37 -20.01
C GLU A 557 -51.28 -47.14 -18.78
N LEU A 558 -50.40 -46.12 -18.79
CA LEU A 558 -49.60 -45.73 -17.64
C LEU A 558 -50.48 -45.30 -16.46
N ASN A 559 -51.53 -44.52 -16.72
CA ASN A 559 -52.49 -44.10 -15.70
C ASN A 559 -53.28 -45.29 -15.13
N ARG A 560 -53.75 -46.21 -15.99
CA ARG A 560 -54.43 -47.43 -15.54
C ARG A 560 -53.49 -48.33 -14.75
N PHE A 561 -52.23 -48.45 -15.18
CA PHE A 561 -51.21 -49.18 -14.44
C PHE A 561 -51.05 -48.57 -13.04
N ASP A 562 -50.84 -47.25 -12.95
CA ASP A 562 -50.75 -46.54 -11.67
C ASP A 562 -51.99 -46.73 -10.80
N GLN A 563 -53.21 -46.62 -11.36
CA GLN A 563 -54.46 -46.87 -10.65
C GLN A 563 -54.59 -48.31 -10.17
N SER A 564 -54.11 -49.29 -10.95
CA SER A 564 -54.26 -50.72 -10.67
C SER A 564 -53.32 -51.21 -9.57
N VAL A 565 -52.05 -50.80 -9.62
CA VAL A 565 -51.03 -51.25 -8.64
C VAL A 565 -50.72 -50.19 -7.58
N GLY A 566 -51.27 -48.98 -7.71
CA GLY A 566 -50.98 -47.86 -6.83
C GLY A 566 -49.52 -47.43 -6.88
N TYR A 567 -48.88 -47.49 -8.06
CA TYR A 567 -47.42 -47.35 -8.19
C TYR A 567 -46.88 -46.07 -7.54
N SER A 568 -47.53 -44.93 -7.78
CA SER A 568 -47.18 -43.63 -7.20
C SER A 568 -47.24 -43.64 -5.68
N ARG A 569 -48.24 -44.33 -5.10
CA ARG A 569 -48.36 -44.49 -3.64
C ARG A 569 -47.29 -45.42 -3.08
N LEU A 570 -46.99 -46.51 -3.77
CA LEU A 570 -45.89 -47.41 -3.40
C LEU A 570 -44.55 -46.67 -3.42
N GLN A 571 -44.30 -45.84 -4.43
CA GLN A 571 -43.09 -45.02 -4.53
C GLN A 571 -43.00 -43.98 -3.39
N GLN A 572 -44.11 -43.32 -3.07
CA GLN A 572 -44.18 -42.41 -1.92
C GLN A 572 -43.91 -43.13 -0.60
N ASN A 573 -44.47 -44.34 -0.41
CA ASN A 573 -44.23 -45.16 0.77
C ASN A 573 -42.76 -45.59 0.89
N LEU A 574 -42.12 -46.01 -0.21
CA LEU A 574 -40.71 -46.35 -0.23
C LEU A 574 -39.84 -45.14 0.15
N ASN A 575 -40.13 -43.97 -0.41
CA ASN A 575 -39.40 -42.74 -0.10
C ASN A 575 -39.55 -42.36 1.38
N ALA A 576 -40.77 -42.38 1.91
CA ALA A 576 -41.03 -42.09 3.32
C ALA A 576 -40.34 -43.10 4.26
N ALA A 577 -40.32 -44.39 3.91
CA ALA A 577 -39.61 -45.41 4.68
C ALA A 577 -38.09 -45.21 4.64
N SER A 578 -37.53 -44.81 3.48
CA SER A 578 -36.12 -44.46 3.32
C SER A 578 -35.72 -43.28 4.21
N ASP A 579 -36.55 -42.23 4.28
CA ASP A 579 -36.29 -41.06 5.12
C ASP A 579 -36.39 -41.39 6.62
N GLN A 580 -37.34 -42.24 7.00
CA GLN A 580 -37.42 -42.77 8.37
C GLN A 580 -36.18 -43.57 8.75
N LEU A 581 -35.69 -44.43 7.85
CA LEU A 581 -34.48 -45.22 8.05
C LEU A 581 -33.25 -44.32 8.22
N ARG A 582 -33.06 -43.33 7.34
CA ARG A 582 -31.96 -42.36 7.45
C ARG A 582 -31.99 -41.60 8.78
N SER A 583 -33.17 -41.13 9.18
CA SER A 583 -33.35 -40.39 10.43
C SER A 583 -33.04 -41.26 11.65
N ALA A 584 -33.52 -42.51 11.67
CA ALA A 584 -33.28 -43.46 12.75
C ALA A 584 -31.80 -43.87 12.85
N ASN A 585 -31.14 -44.13 11.72
CA ASN A 585 -29.70 -44.42 11.68
C ASN A 585 -28.88 -43.23 12.19
N SER A 586 -29.19 -42.01 11.74
CA SER A 586 -28.50 -40.80 12.21
C SER A 586 -28.65 -40.60 13.73
N ALA A 587 -29.83 -40.84 14.29
CA ALA A 587 -30.05 -40.75 15.74
C ALA A 587 -29.23 -41.81 16.50
N TYR A 588 -29.21 -43.05 16.00
CA TYR A 588 -28.41 -44.13 16.57
C TYR A 588 -26.90 -43.84 16.52
N ASP A 589 -26.38 -43.38 15.39
CA ASP A 589 -24.95 -43.08 15.20
C ASP A 589 -24.50 -41.92 16.10
N LYS A 590 -25.33 -40.88 16.26
CA LYS A 590 -25.05 -39.78 17.19
C LYS A 590 -24.86 -40.27 18.63
N LEU A 591 -25.73 -41.18 19.08
CA LEU A 591 -25.63 -41.76 20.42
C LEU A 591 -24.39 -42.65 20.58
N LEU A 592 -23.99 -43.40 19.54
CA LEU A 592 -22.74 -44.18 19.55
C LEU A 592 -21.49 -43.29 19.70
N VAL A 593 -21.43 -42.21 18.95
CA VAL A 593 -20.33 -41.24 19.04
C VAL A 593 -20.30 -40.58 20.41
N GLU A 594 -21.46 -40.17 20.92
CA GLU A 594 -21.58 -39.59 22.25
C GLU A 594 -21.14 -40.57 23.36
N GLU A 595 -21.56 -41.83 23.29
CA GLU A 595 -21.15 -42.87 24.25
C GLU A 595 -19.62 -43.04 24.25
N SER A 596 -19.00 -43.14 23.07
CA SER A 596 -17.55 -43.30 22.92
C SER A 596 -16.77 -42.09 23.47
N SER A 597 -17.26 -40.88 23.18
CA SER A 597 -16.70 -39.63 23.69
C SER A 597 -16.72 -39.60 25.23
N LEU A 598 -17.87 -39.90 25.83
CA LEU A 598 -18.04 -39.92 27.29
C LEU A 598 -17.17 -41.00 27.96
N LYS A 599 -17.10 -42.20 27.37
CA LYS A 599 -16.20 -43.29 27.83
C LYS A 599 -14.72 -42.89 27.80
N THR A 600 -14.33 -41.98 26.91
CA THR A 600 -12.97 -41.45 26.83
C THR A 600 -12.74 -40.27 27.78
N GLN A 601 -13.75 -39.41 27.95
CA GLN A 601 -13.68 -38.20 28.76
C GLN A 601 -13.63 -38.49 30.26
N ILE A 602 -14.46 -39.42 30.75
CA ILE A 602 -14.56 -39.73 32.19
C ILE A 602 -13.22 -40.20 32.77
N PRO A 603 -12.47 -41.16 32.16
CA PRO A 603 -11.16 -41.56 32.65
C PRO A 603 -10.14 -40.42 32.69
N ARG A 604 -10.17 -39.50 31.72
CA ARG A 604 -9.29 -38.33 31.70
C ARG A 604 -9.58 -37.40 32.88
N LEU A 605 -10.86 -37.07 33.09
CA LEU A 605 -11.29 -36.26 34.24
C LEU A 605 -10.92 -36.92 35.58
N ARG A 606 -11.05 -38.25 35.69
CA ARG A 606 -10.59 -38.99 36.87
C ARG A 606 -9.08 -38.91 37.07
N GLY A 607 -8.30 -38.94 35.99
CA GLY A 607 -6.86 -38.69 36.01
C GLY A 607 -6.51 -37.28 36.50
N ASP A 608 -7.22 -36.27 36.00
CA ASP A 608 -7.07 -34.87 36.44
C ASP A 608 -7.41 -34.71 37.93
N LEU A 609 -8.53 -35.28 38.37
CA LEU A 609 -8.94 -35.30 39.77
C LEU A 609 -7.87 -35.92 40.68
N GLY A 610 -7.25 -37.02 40.24
CA GLY A 610 -6.14 -37.66 40.95
C GLY A 610 -4.95 -36.70 41.12
N ARG A 611 -4.55 -36.03 40.04
CA ARG A 611 -3.46 -35.04 40.06
C ARG A 611 -3.75 -33.84 40.97
N TYR A 612 -4.96 -33.29 40.92
CA TYR A 612 -5.33 -32.17 41.80
C TYR A 612 -5.33 -32.56 43.28
N LYS A 613 -5.79 -33.78 43.62
CA LYS A 613 -5.73 -34.30 44.99
C LYS A 613 -4.30 -34.46 45.50
N GLU A 614 -3.39 -34.97 44.65
CA GLU A 614 -1.98 -35.11 44.99
C GLU A 614 -1.30 -33.74 45.20
N GLN A 615 -1.58 -32.78 44.31
CA GLN A 615 -1.08 -31.41 44.44
C GLN A 615 -1.63 -30.69 45.67
N LEU A 616 -2.89 -30.94 46.04
CA LEU A 616 -3.50 -30.40 47.25
C LEU A 616 -2.77 -30.92 48.48
N LYS A 617 -2.60 -32.25 48.57
CA LYS A 617 -1.87 -32.88 49.68
C LYS A 617 -0.43 -32.34 49.79
N ALA A 618 0.30 -32.26 48.68
CA ALA A 618 1.65 -31.70 48.67
C ALA A 618 1.70 -30.23 49.13
N SER A 619 0.67 -29.44 48.81
CA SER A 619 0.59 -28.04 49.23
C SER A 619 0.21 -27.90 50.72
N GLU A 620 -0.64 -28.80 51.23
CA GLU A 620 -0.97 -28.90 52.66
C GLU A 620 0.25 -29.35 53.48
N ASP A 621 0.99 -30.37 53.03
CA ASP A 621 2.23 -30.83 53.66
C ASP A 621 3.29 -29.70 53.67
N ARG A 622 3.41 -28.95 52.57
CA ARG A 622 4.30 -27.79 52.50
C ARG A 622 3.90 -26.69 53.46
N LEU A 623 2.61 -26.42 53.63
CA LEU A 623 2.11 -25.45 54.60
C LEU A 623 2.51 -25.82 56.03
N VAL A 624 2.40 -27.10 56.40
CA VAL A 624 2.83 -27.60 57.71
C VAL A 624 4.33 -27.34 57.94
N ILE A 625 5.17 -27.61 56.94
CA ILE A 625 6.62 -27.34 57.01
C ILE A 625 6.89 -25.84 57.18
N VAL A 626 6.23 -24.99 56.37
CA VAL A 626 6.38 -23.53 56.45
C VAL A 626 5.98 -23.02 57.84
N ASP A 627 4.90 -23.53 58.41
CA ASP A 627 4.45 -23.17 59.76
C ASP A 627 5.45 -23.58 60.84
N GLN A 628 5.99 -24.80 60.78
CA GLN A 628 7.01 -25.27 61.71
C GLN A 628 8.27 -24.40 61.68
N VAL A 629 8.77 -24.08 60.48
CA VAL A 629 9.96 -23.24 60.33
C VAL A 629 9.70 -21.81 60.77
N LEU A 630 8.52 -21.25 60.52
CA LEU A 630 8.14 -19.93 61.02
C LEU A 630 8.10 -19.89 62.56
N VAL A 631 7.57 -20.93 63.21
CA VAL A 631 7.58 -21.04 64.68
C VAL A 631 9.02 -21.07 65.20
N GLN A 632 9.90 -21.87 64.60
CA GLN A 632 11.31 -21.92 64.97
C GLN A 632 12.01 -20.57 64.77
N LEU A 633 11.86 -19.95 63.60
CA LEU A 633 12.47 -18.64 63.32
C LEU A 633 11.95 -17.54 64.25
N ASN A 634 10.66 -17.55 64.60
CA ASN A 634 10.11 -16.61 65.57
C ASN A 634 10.70 -16.82 66.96
N SER A 635 10.94 -18.08 67.37
CA SER A 635 11.62 -18.38 68.63
C SER A 635 13.11 -18.00 68.61
N GLU A 636 13.80 -18.14 67.49
CA GLU A 636 15.21 -17.75 67.36
C GLU A 636 15.37 -16.22 67.31
N LEU A 637 14.42 -15.52 66.67
CA LEU A 637 14.40 -14.07 66.57
C LEU A 637 13.81 -13.39 67.82
N SER A 638 13.18 -14.09 68.75
CA SER A 638 12.63 -13.46 69.96
C SER A 638 13.73 -12.83 70.83
N GLY A 639 14.91 -13.46 70.89
CA GLY A 639 16.07 -12.88 71.57
C GLY A 639 16.59 -11.62 70.86
N PHE A 640 16.55 -11.60 69.53
CA PHE A 640 16.85 -10.42 68.72
C PHE A 640 15.84 -9.31 68.97
N ASP A 641 14.54 -9.60 68.90
CA ASP A 641 13.46 -8.61 69.06
C ASP A 641 13.51 -7.98 70.46
N ASN A 642 13.77 -8.77 71.51
CA ASN A 642 13.95 -8.26 72.87
C ASN A 642 15.20 -7.36 72.99
N ALA A 643 16.36 -7.82 72.51
CA ALA A 643 17.60 -7.05 72.59
C ALA A 643 17.53 -5.76 71.76
N LYS A 644 16.83 -5.80 70.62
CA LYS A 644 16.54 -4.63 69.80
C LYS A 644 15.70 -3.61 70.59
N ALA A 645 14.58 -4.05 71.17
CA ALA A 645 13.70 -3.20 71.96
C ALA A 645 14.41 -2.60 73.19
N GLU A 646 15.24 -3.39 73.88
CA GLU A 646 16.05 -2.90 75.00
C GLU A 646 17.02 -1.79 74.57
N LEU A 647 17.72 -1.96 73.45
CA LEU A 647 18.64 -0.95 72.92
C LEU A 647 17.90 0.31 72.49
N GLU A 648 16.74 0.20 71.84
CA GLU A 648 15.89 1.34 71.46
C GLU A 648 15.44 2.13 72.70
N VAL A 649 14.98 1.45 73.75
CA VAL A 649 14.59 2.10 75.03
C VAL A 649 15.78 2.80 75.69
N ILE A 650 16.97 2.20 75.65
CA ILE A 650 18.20 2.82 76.20
C ILE A 650 18.54 4.09 75.42
N ILE A 651 18.52 4.04 74.08
CA ILE A 651 18.79 5.19 73.21
C ILE A 651 17.80 6.33 73.51
N ASP A 652 16.50 6.03 73.56
CA ASP A 652 15.45 7.01 73.85
C ASP A 652 15.61 7.63 75.25
N SER A 653 15.96 6.81 76.25
CA SER A 653 16.21 7.30 77.62
C SER A 653 17.42 8.23 77.68
N ILE A 654 18.49 7.95 76.93
CA ILE A 654 19.67 8.82 76.91
C ILE A 654 19.37 10.10 76.12
N ALA A 655 18.60 10.02 75.02
CA ALA A 655 18.15 11.20 74.28
C ALA A 655 17.32 12.14 75.16
N ALA A 656 16.49 11.60 76.05
CA ALA A 656 15.77 12.40 77.05
C ALA A 656 16.72 13.10 78.04
N GLN A 657 17.79 12.42 78.49
CA GLN A 657 18.82 13.01 79.36
C GLN A 657 19.58 14.13 78.66
N ILE A 658 19.92 13.96 77.37
CA ILE A 658 20.51 15.03 76.55
C ILE A 658 19.60 16.25 76.52
N LYS A 659 18.29 16.07 76.30
CA LYS A 659 17.34 17.16 76.25
C LYS A 659 17.21 17.91 77.58
N ASP A 660 17.26 17.20 78.71
CA ASP A 660 17.30 17.81 80.04
C ASP A 660 18.59 18.62 80.24
N ALA A 661 19.76 18.02 79.95
CA ALA A 661 21.05 18.68 80.07
C ALA A 661 21.15 19.90 79.14
N GLN A 662 20.64 19.80 77.92
CA GLN A 662 20.53 20.92 76.98
C GLN A 662 19.61 22.01 77.53
N SER A 663 18.46 21.67 78.12
CA SER A 663 17.57 22.66 78.73
C SER A 663 18.28 23.38 79.88
N ARG A 664 19.00 22.65 80.74
CA ARG A 664 19.83 23.25 81.79
C ARG A 664 20.93 24.13 81.21
N TYR A 665 21.56 23.71 80.11
CA TYR A 665 22.60 24.47 79.41
C TYR A 665 22.05 25.80 78.88
N LEU A 666 20.90 25.76 78.19
CA LEU A 666 20.27 26.93 77.57
C LEU A 666 19.67 27.92 78.59
N VAL A 667 19.20 27.45 79.75
CA VAL A 667 18.67 28.35 80.81
C VAL A 667 19.72 29.36 81.30
N PHE A 668 21.02 29.05 81.22
CA PHE A 668 22.05 30.04 81.57
C PHE A 668 22.14 31.22 80.60
N PHE A 669 21.58 31.07 79.39
CA PHE A 669 21.55 32.12 78.37
C PHE A 669 20.23 32.93 78.40
N MET A 670 19.23 32.48 79.15
CA MET A 670 17.99 33.23 79.49
C MET A 670 18.25 34.14 80.70
#